data_AF-A0A7N6AK84-F1
#
_entry.id   AF-A0A7N6AK84-F1
#
_cell.length_a   1.000
_cell.length_b   1.000
_cell.length_c   1.000
_cell.angle_alpha   90.00
_cell.angle_beta   90.00
_cell.angle_gamma   90.00
#
_symmetry.space_group_name_H-M   'P 1'
#
loop_
_entity.id
_entity.type
_entity.pdbx_description
1 polymer ?
#
loop_
_entity_poly.entity_id
_entity_poly.type
_entity_poly.pdbx_seq_one_letter_code
_entity_poly.pdbx_strand_id
1 'polypeptide(L)'
;MFLLRAGTTLLLLLVFAQSLGSPRSFSVDYQHDCFRKDGERFRYISGSIHYNRIPRVYWKDRLLKMYMAGLNAIQTYIPWNYHEMYPGQYNFSGDRDVEYFLKLAQDIGFLVILRPGPYICAEWDMGGLPAWLLKNKNIVLRSSDPDYITAVDKWMGKLLPMIKPYLYQNCGPIITVQVENEYGSYFACDYNYLRHLTKLFRSHLGEEVVLFTTDGASPGYLKCGALQDLYATVDFGPGGNVTAAFEAQRYAEPRGPLVNSEFYTGWLDNWGSPHAEVPTAVVAKSLNEILAMGANVNMYMFIGGTNFGYWNGANAPYKPQPTSYDYDAPLTEAGDLTKKYFAIQEVIKEYRKIPEGPILPSTPKYAYGAVVMKKLLTISDALDKLSFSGPVNSTNPLTFIELNQAFGYVLYRTTLPVNCTKPTPLSSPLNEVHDRAYVSVDGVSAGILERSKVIAINVTGNAGSQLDVLVENMGRINYGKDINDSKGLLSTLYLGTLPLTGWTMYSLSIDEAVSQGLLGDKEATPTDAPQPVALSPPTFYSGSFIIPDGIPDLPQDTYIKLPKWRKGQVWINGFNLGRYWPSRGPQVTLFVPANILSTAAPNNVTVLELEKAPCSAGPCTVEFTADPILNGPVYSDHKQRD
;
A
#
# COMPACT_ATOMS: atom_id res chain seq x y z
N MET A 1 -64.23 0.79 -38.98
CA MET A 1 -63.11 1.41 -38.25
C MET A 1 -62.61 0.55 -37.07
N PHE A 2 -62.63 -0.78 -37.17
CA PHE A 2 -62.27 -1.70 -36.08
C PHE A 2 -61.20 -2.76 -36.43
N LEU A 3 -60.70 -2.76 -37.66
CA LEU A 3 -59.67 -3.72 -38.12
C LEU A 3 -58.25 -3.14 -38.21
N LEU A 4 -58.07 -1.82 -38.05
CA LEU A 4 -56.74 -1.17 -38.09
C LEU A 4 -56.09 -0.94 -36.72
N ARG A 5 -56.78 -1.21 -35.60
CA ARG A 5 -56.23 -1.03 -34.24
C ARG A 5 -55.65 -2.31 -33.62
N ALA A 6 -55.88 -3.48 -34.20
CA ALA A 6 -55.30 -4.73 -33.71
C ALA A 6 -53.90 -5.01 -34.29
N GLY A 7 -53.64 -4.57 -35.53
CA GLY A 7 -52.35 -4.76 -36.20
C GLY A 7 -51.22 -3.91 -35.63
N THR A 8 -51.52 -2.71 -35.11
CA THR A 8 -50.51 -1.80 -34.53
C THR A 8 -50.07 -2.23 -33.13
N THR A 9 -50.96 -2.81 -32.33
CA THR A 9 -50.62 -3.31 -30.98
C THR A 9 -49.83 -4.61 -31.03
N LEU A 10 -50.09 -5.48 -32.02
CA LEU A 10 -49.33 -6.72 -32.22
C LEU A 10 -47.92 -6.44 -32.78
N LEU A 11 -47.77 -5.42 -33.63
CA LEU A 11 -46.45 -4.99 -34.13
C LEU A 11 -45.60 -4.33 -33.03
N LEU A 12 -46.21 -3.57 -32.10
CA LEU A 12 -45.49 -3.03 -30.93
C LEU A 12 -45.04 -4.11 -29.95
N LEU A 13 -45.83 -5.18 -29.76
CA LEU A 13 -45.45 -6.33 -28.92
C LEU A 13 -44.36 -7.20 -29.57
N LEU A 14 -44.34 -7.31 -30.91
CA LEU A 14 -43.30 -8.03 -31.65
C LEU A 14 -41.98 -7.24 -31.73
N VAL A 15 -42.01 -5.91 -31.72
CA VAL A 15 -40.80 -5.07 -31.66
C VAL A 15 -40.18 -5.06 -30.25
N PHE A 16 -40.98 -5.20 -29.18
CA PHE A 16 -40.46 -5.36 -27.82
C PHE A 16 -39.96 -6.78 -27.49
N ALA A 17 -40.36 -7.80 -28.26
CA ALA A 17 -39.91 -9.19 -28.06
C ALA A 17 -38.54 -9.50 -28.70
N GLN A 18 -37.96 -8.57 -29.47
CA GLN A 18 -36.70 -8.81 -30.23
C GLN A 18 -35.45 -8.15 -29.63
N SER A 19 -35.44 -7.75 -28.35
CA SER A 19 -34.21 -7.31 -27.69
C SER A 19 -33.96 -7.88 -26.29
N LEU A 20 -34.55 -9.02 -25.94
CA LEU A 20 -34.00 -9.85 -24.87
C LEU A 20 -32.79 -10.58 -25.45
N GLY A 21 -31.68 -9.86 -25.58
CA GLY A 21 -30.39 -10.50 -25.86
C GLY A 21 -30.13 -11.60 -24.82
N SER A 22 -29.45 -12.67 -25.24
CA SER A 22 -29.05 -13.73 -24.32
C SER A 22 -28.44 -13.14 -23.04
N PRO A 23 -28.74 -13.70 -21.85
CA PRO A 23 -28.20 -13.18 -20.60
C PRO A 23 -26.67 -13.15 -20.67
N ARG A 24 -26.07 -12.07 -20.12
CA ARG A 24 -24.62 -11.89 -20.09
C ARG A 24 -23.96 -13.07 -19.39
N SER A 25 -22.92 -13.62 -20.00
CA SER A 25 -22.19 -14.78 -19.46
C SER A 25 -20.69 -14.64 -19.63
N PHE A 26 -19.95 -15.13 -18.65
CA PHE A 26 -18.49 -15.25 -18.71
C PHE A 26 -18.09 -16.61 -18.13
N SER A 27 -17.37 -17.43 -18.90
CA SER A 27 -17.02 -18.79 -18.48
C SER A 27 -15.71 -19.29 -19.07
N VAL A 28 -15.18 -20.37 -18.50
CA VAL A 28 -14.03 -21.10 -19.05
C VAL A 28 -14.52 -22.14 -20.05
N ASP A 29 -13.98 -22.12 -21.26
CA ASP A 29 -14.18 -23.16 -22.28
C ASP A 29 -12.96 -24.08 -22.31
N TYR A 30 -13.03 -25.15 -21.51
CA TYR A 30 -12.00 -26.18 -21.41
C TYR A 30 -11.80 -26.97 -22.70
N GLN A 31 -12.79 -27.03 -23.59
CA GLN A 31 -12.62 -27.74 -24.87
C GLN A 31 -11.77 -26.93 -25.85
N HIS A 32 -11.77 -25.61 -25.72
CA HIS A 32 -11.13 -24.72 -26.67
C HIS A 32 -10.03 -23.83 -26.08
N ASP A 33 -9.65 -24.10 -24.83
CA ASP A 33 -8.58 -23.45 -24.07
C ASP A 33 -8.69 -21.91 -24.06
N CYS A 34 -9.90 -21.39 -23.85
CA CYS A 34 -10.17 -19.95 -23.87
C CYS A 34 -11.26 -19.54 -22.86
N PHE A 35 -11.41 -18.25 -22.63
CA PHE A 35 -12.63 -17.73 -22.00
C PHE A 35 -13.73 -17.56 -23.05
N ARG A 36 -14.99 -17.64 -22.61
CA ARG A 36 -16.17 -17.27 -23.38
C ARG A 36 -16.83 -16.07 -22.72
N LYS A 37 -17.00 -15.00 -23.47
CA LYS A 37 -17.79 -13.83 -23.05
C LYS A 37 -18.99 -13.75 -23.98
N ASP A 38 -20.19 -13.94 -23.43
CA ASP A 38 -21.46 -13.98 -24.16
C ASP A 38 -21.46 -15.03 -25.29
N GLY A 39 -20.83 -16.19 -25.04
CA GLY A 39 -20.68 -17.28 -26.02
C GLY A 39 -19.53 -17.12 -27.02
N GLU A 40 -18.93 -15.93 -27.11
CA GLU A 40 -17.81 -15.64 -28.01
C GLU A 40 -16.47 -15.88 -27.35
N ARG A 41 -15.48 -16.35 -28.12
CA ARG A 41 -14.10 -16.50 -27.63
C ARG A 41 -13.58 -15.15 -27.14
N PHE A 42 -13.01 -15.14 -25.95
CA PHE A 42 -12.56 -13.92 -25.30
C PHE A 42 -11.16 -14.09 -24.71
N ARG A 43 -10.38 -13.00 -24.80
CA ARG A 43 -9.07 -12.86 -24.16
C ARG A 43 -8.98 -11.47 -23.53
N TYR A 44 -8.64 -11.39 -22.25
CA TYR A 44 -8.31 -10.12 -21.62
C TYR A 44 -6.81 -9.79 -21.76
N ILE A 45 -6.56 -8.49 -21.94
CA ILE A 45 -5.28 -7.83 -21.78
C ILE A 45 -5.53 -6.77 -20.70
N SER A 46 -5.06 -7.07 -19.49
CA SER A 46 -5.37 -6.35 -18.26
C SER A 46 -4.14 -5.62 -17.73
N GLY A 47 -4.37 -4.58 -16.93
CA GLY A 47 -3.33 -3.91 -16.15
C GLY A 47 -3.79 -3.71 -14.70
N SER A 48 -2.88 -3.92 -13.76
CA SER A 48 -3.15 -3.66 -12.35
C SER A 48 -3.16 -2.17 -12.06
N ILE A 49 -4.18 -1.73 -11.35
CA ILE A 49 -4.35 -0.40 -10.78
C ILE A 49 -4.98 -0.56 -9.40
N HIS A 50 -4.39 0.04 -8.37
CA HIS A 50 -4.89 -0.06 -6.99
C HIS A 50 -5.54 1.26 -6.58
N TYR A 51 -6.87 1.28 -6.46
CA TYR A 51 -7.62 2.50 -6.11
C TYR A 51 -7.18 3.10 -4.77
N ASN A 52 -6.75 2.26 -3.82
CA ASN A 52 -6.23 2.65 -2.51
C ASN A 52 -4.83 3.32 -2.56
N ARG A 53 -4.17 3.36 -3.73
CA ARG A 53 -2.87 4.02 -3.94
C ARG A 53 -2.95 5.28 -4.80
N ILE A 54 -4.15 5.66 -5.25
CA ILE A 54 -4.37 6.78 -6.15
C ILE A 54 -5.53 7.61 -5.59
N PRO A 55 -5.39 8.93 -5.38
CA PRO A 55 -6.51 9.76 -4.94
C PRO A 55 -7.68 9.68 -5.94
N ARG A 56 -8.91 9.64 -5.44
CA ARG A 56 -10.12 9.41 -6.25
C ARG A 56 -10.29 10.39 -7.41
N VAL A 57 -9.86 11.64 -7.21
CA VAL A 57 -9.88 12.68 -8.25
C VAL A 57 -9.16 12.24 -9.53
N TYR A 58 -8.19 11.35 -9.40
CA TYR A 58 -7.34 10.90 -10.49
C TYR A 58 -7.75 9.54 -11.08
N TRP A 59 -8.67 8.79 -10.47
CA TRP A 59 -9.05 7.46 -10.98
C TRP A 59 -9.45 7.50 -12.45
N LYS A 60 -10.26 8.49 -12.85
CA LYS A 60 -10.69 8.63 -14.25
C LYS A 60 -9.52 8.90 -15.20
N ASP A 61 -8.59 9.77 -14.82
CA ASP A 61 -7.40 10.05 -15.64
C ASP A 61 -6.59 8.78 -15.87
N ARG A 62 -6.32 8.02 -14.80
CA ARG A 62 -5.46 6.83 -14.89
C ARG A 62 -6.14 5.73 -15.71
N LEU A 63 -7.44 5.51 -15.47
CA LEU A 63 -8.23 4.55 -16.24
C LEU A 63 -8.33 4.93 -17.72
N LEU A 64 -8.51 6.21 -18.07
CA LEU A 64 -8.54 6.62 -19.48
C LEU A 64 -7.18 6.40 -20.17
N LYS A 65 -6.06 6.69 -19.50
CA LYS A 65 -4.72 6.37 -20.03
C LYS A 65 -4.53 4.87 -20.24
N MET A 66 -4.98 4.06 -19.29
CA MET A 66 -5.00 2.59 -19.40
C MET A 66 -5.87 2.12 -20.59
N TYR A 67 -7.01 2.77 -20.82
CA TYR A 67 -7.93 2.40 -21.91
C TYR A 67 -7.28 2.69 -23.26
N MET A 68 -6.66 3.87 -23.39
CA MET A 68 -5.93 4.28 -24.59
C MET A 68 -4.69 3.42 -24.85
N ALA A 69 -4.13 2.74 -23.84
CA ALA A 69 -3.05 1.77 -24.05
C ALA A 69 -3.52 0.50 -24.79
N GLY A 70 -4.83 0.31 -24.93
CA GLY A 70 -5.43 -0.85 -25.58
C GLY A 70 -5.83 -1.96 -24.61
N LEU A 71 -5.89 -1.70 -23.30
CA LEU A 71 -6.40 -2.67 -22.32
C LEU A 71 -7.93 -2.84 -22.47
N ASN A 72 -8.47 -4.05 -22.27
CA ASN A 72 -9.93 -4.30 -22.17
C ASN A 72 -10.37 -4.69 -20.76
N ALA A 73 -9.43 -4.91 -19.85
CA ALA A 73 -9.72 -5.16 -18.46
C ALA A 73 -8.75 -4.40 -17.55
N ILE A 74 -9.13 -4.25 -16.30
CA ILE A 74 -8.24 -3.85 -15.21
C ILE A 74 -8.26 -4.92 -14.13
N GLN A 75 -7.21 -4.95 -13.31
CA GLN A 75 -7.14 -5.77 -12.12
C GLN A 75 -6.92 -4.90 -10.88
N THR A 76 -7.63 -5.18 -9.78
CA THR A 76 -7.40 -4.48 -8.51
C THR A 76 -7.55 -5.42 -7.32
N TYR A 77 -6.74 -5.18 -6.29
CA TYR A 77 -6.95 -5.73 -4.95
C TYR A 77 -8.01 -4.93 -4.17
N ILE A 78 -8.52 -5.52 -3.08
CA ILE A 78 -9.31 -4.84 -2.03
C ILE A 78 -8.61 -5.07 -0.68
N PRO A 79 -7.87 -4.09 -0.13
CA PRO A 79 -7.19 -4.27 1.15
C PRO A 79 -8.20 -4.22 2.31
N TRP A 80 -8.37 -5.32 3.04
CA TRP A 80 -9.31 -5.40 4.15
C TRP A 80 -9.04 -4.34 5.23
N ASN A 81 -7.79 -4.15 5.64
CA ASN A 81 -7.39 -3.14 6.61
C ASN A 81 -7.66 -1.69 6.19
N TYR A 82 -7.81 -1.44 4.89
CA TYR A 82 -8.21 -0.14 4.36
C TYR A 82 -9.72 0.09 4.53
N HIS A 83 -10.53 -0.96 4.60
CA HIS A 83 -11.98 -0.82 4.76
C HIS A 83 -12.48 -1.06 6.18
N GLU A 84 -11.78 -1.85 7.00
CA GLU A 84 -12.18 -2.19 8.38
C GLU A 84 -11.02 -1.97 9.36
N MET A 85 -10.69 -0.69 9.60
CA MET A 85 -9.61 -0.29 10.52
C MET A 85 -9.85 -0.75 11.96
N TYR A 86 -11.12 -0.82 12.37
CA TYR A 86 -11.56 -1.37 13.64
C TYR A 86 -12.64 -2.42 13.38
N PRO A 87 -12.72 -3.49 14.19
CA PRO A 87 -13.72 -4.54 13.99
C PRO A 87 -15.14 -3.98 13.92
N GLY A 88 -15.86 -4.30 12.85
CA GLY A 88 -17.23 -3.87 12.57
C GLY A 88 -17.39 -2.43 12.08
N GLN A 89 -16.30 -1.66 11.93
CA GLN A 89 -16.35 -0.27 11.45
C GLN A 89 -15.84 -0.18 10.01
N TYR A 90 -16.78 -0.12 9.07
CA TYR A 90 -16.50 -0.11 7.64
C TYR A 90 -16.46 1.30 7.05
N ASN A 91 -15.48 1.58 6.18
CA ASN A 91 -15.43 2.81 5.38
C ASN A 91 -15.26 2.50 3.89
N PHE A 92 -16.27 2.90 3.11
CA PHE A 92 -16.32 2.80 1.64
C PHE A 92 -16.61 4.16 0.98
N SER A 93 -16.20 5.26 1.63
CA SER A 93 -16.43 6.63 1.14
C SER A 93 -15.13 7.29 0.65
N GLY A 94 -15.24 8.35 -0.15
CA GLY A 94 -14.08 9.10 -0.65
C GLY A 94 -13.13 8.22 -1.46
N ASP A 95 -11.85 8.21 -1.10
CA ASP A 95 -10.80 7.36 -1.70
C ASP A 95 -10.98 5.86 -1.41
N ARG A 96 -11.94 5.49 -0.55
CA ARG A 96 -12.27 4.08 -0.21
C ARG A 96 -13.49 3.55 -0.95
N ASP A 97 -14.03 4.30 -1.89
CA ASP A 97 -15.25 3.97 -2.61
C ASP A 97 -14.99 3.00 -3.78
N VAL A 98 -14.83 1.71 -3.44
CA VAL A 98 -14.58 0.64 -4.42
C VAL A 98 -15.75 0.46 -5.38
N GLU A 99 -16.99 0.67 -4.93
CA GLU A 99 -18.18 0.59 -5.76
C GLU A 99 -18.16 1.65 -6.87
N TYR A 100 -17.84 2.91 -6.51
CA TYR A 100 -17.65 3.96 -7.50
C TYR A 100 -16.47 3.66 -8.44
N PHE A 101 -15.36 3.12 -7.93
CA PHE A 101 -14.23 2.74 -8.77
C PHE A 101 -14.62 1.69 -9.82
N LEU A 102 -15.36 0.65 -9.42
CA LEU A 102 -15.88 -0.39 -10.32
C LEU A 102 -16.85 0.18 -11.35
N LYS A 103 -17.78 1.04 -10.91
CA LYS A 103 -18.70 1.73 -11.81
C LYS A 103 -17.97 2.61 -12.82
N LEU A 104 -16.97 3.36 -12.37
CA LEU A 104 -16.16 4.20 -13.25
C LEU A 104 -15.40 3.38 -14.30
N ALA A 105 -14.83 2.23 -13.90
CA ALA A 105 -14.21 1.30 -14.84
C ALA A 105 -15.22 0.80 -15.88
N GLN A 106 -16.43 0.42 -15.45
CA GLN A 106 -17.52 0.02 -16.34
C GLN A 106 -17.93 1.15 -17.31
N ASP A 107 -18.10 2.37 -16.81
CA ASP A 107 -18.53 3.53 -17.60
C ASP A 107 -17.50 3.89 -18.69
N ILE A 108 -16.22 3.65 -18.44
CA ILE A 108 -15.13 3.81 -19.42
C ILE A 108 -15.12 2.65 -20.44
N GLY A 109 -15.69 1.50 -20.10
CA GLY A 109 -15.77 0.31 -20.95
C GLY A 109 -14.80 -0.81 -20.58
N PHE A 110 -14.28 -0.82 -19.35
CA PHE A 110 -13.46 -1.91 -18.85
C PHE A 110 -14.27 -3.07 -18.27
N LEU A 111 -13.72 -4.26 -18.44
CA LEU A 111 -14.00 -5.41 -17.57
C LEU A 111 -13.07 -5.36 -16.35
N VAL A 112 -13.42 -6.09 -15.29
CA VAL A 112 -12.65 -6.10 -14.04
C VAL A 112 -12.31 -7.54 -13.64
N ILE A 113 -11.04 -7.78 -13.35
CA ILE A 113 -10.56 -8.93 -12.59
C ILE A 113 -10.42 -8.48 -11.13
N LEU A 114 -11.27 -9.01 -10.24
CA LEU A 114 -11.28 -8.58 -8.85
C LEU A 114 -10.47 -9.51 -7.97
N ARG A 115 -9.65 -8.95 -7.07
CA ARG A 115 -8.84 -9.71 -6.11
C ARG A 115 -9.16 -9.30 -4.67
N PRO A 116 -10.26 -9.78 -4.10
CA PRO A 116 -10.73 -9.33 -2.79
C PRO A 116 -9.98 -9.90 -1.57
N GLY A 117 -9.02 -10.82 -1.76
CA GLY A 117 -8.24 -11.41 -0.67
C GLY A 117 -8.93 -12.60 0.02
N PRO A 118 -8.91 -12.71 1.36
CA PRO A 118 -8.77 -11.63 2.35
C PRO A 118 -7.35 -11.11 2.57
N TYR A 119 -6.33 -11.91 2.24
CA TYR A 119 -4.93 -11.50 2.16
C TYR A 119 -4.58 -11.19 0.71
N ILE A 120 -3.82 -10.12 0.48
CA ILE A 120 -3.48 -9.61 -0.85
C ILE A 120 -1.98 -9.41 -1.10
N CYS A 121 -1.09 -9.61 -0.11
CA CYS A 121 0.34 -9.28 -0.25
C CYS A 121 0.57 -7.80 -0.65
N ALA A 122 0.80 -7.54 -1.93
CA ALA A 122 0.75 -6.24 -2.61
C ALA A 122 1.70 -5.15 -2.11
N GLU A 123 2.75 -5.50 -1.36
CA GLU A 123 3.62 -4.56 -0.65
C GLU A 123 2.85 -3.59 0.26
N TRP A 124 1.70 -4.03 0.76
CA TRP A 124 0.79 -3.24 1.59
C TRP A 124 0.83 -3.72 3.03
N ASP A 125 0.61 -2.85 4.02
CA ASP A 125 0.72 -3.20 5.45
C ASP A 125 0.00 -4.52 5.75
N MET A 126 0.75 -5.48 6.29
CA MET A 126 0.28 -6.81 6.70
C MET A 126 -0.41 -7.62 5.59
N GLY A 127 -0.09 -7.34 4.33
CA GLY A 127 -0.74 -7.99 3.19
C GLY A 127 -2.24 -7.68 3.10
N GLY A 128 -2.66 -6.50 3.58
CA GLY A 128 -4.06 -6.09 3.62
C GLY A 128 -4.85 -6.61 4.81
N LEU A 129 -4.27 -7.47 5.67
CA LEU A 129 -4.94 -7.96 6.86
C LEU A 129 -5.00 -6.89 7.96
N PRO A 130 -6.12 -6.73 8.69
CA PRO A 130 -6.18 -5.77 9.78
C PRO A 130 -5.32 -6.16 10.97
N ALA A 131 -4.56 -5.20 11.50
CA ALA A 131 -3.67 -5.39 12.64
C ALA A 131 -4.38 -5.88 13.90
N TRP A 132 -5.66 -5.57 14.08
CA TRP A 132 -6.45 -6.00 15.24
C TRP A 132 -6.65 -7.53 15.31
N LEU A 133 -6.40 -8.28 14.21
CA LEU A 133 -6.35 -9.74 14.22
C LEU A 133 -5.30 -10.26 15.20
N LEU A 134 -4.20 -9.51 15.39
CA LEU A 134 -3.09 -9.86 16.27
C LEU A 134 -3.41 -9.67 17.77
N LYS A 135 -4.64 -9.26 18.12
CA LYS A 135 -5.09 -9.27 19.52
C LYS A 135 -5.04 -10.68 20.11
N ASN A 136 -5.36 -11.70 19.30
CA ASN A 136 -5.02 -13.07 19.63
C ASN A 136 -3.56 -13.33 19.21
N LYS A 137 -2.66 -13.40 20.20
CA LYS A 137 -1.23 -13.64 19.97
C LYS A 137 -0.90 -15.01 19.36
N ASN A 138 -1.84 -15.96 19.46
CA ASN A 138 -1.67 -17.32 18.96
C ASN A 138 -2.36 -17.53 17.60
N ILE A 139 -2.94 -16.49 17.01
CA ILE A 139 -3.66 -16.58 15.74
C ILE A 139 -2.73 -17.08 14.64
N VAL A 140 -3.18 -18.10 13.90
CA VAL A 140 -2.50 -18.53 12.68
C VAL A 140 -3.21 -17.91 11.48
N LEU A 141 -2.70 -16.77 11.02
CA LEU A 141 -3.22 -16.06 9.86
C LEU A 141 -3.19 -16.96 8.61
N ARG A 142 -4.15 -16.74 7.70
CA ARG A 142 -4.30 -17.49 6.44
C ARG A 142 -4.36 -19.00 6.68
N SER A 143 -5.18 -19.43 7.62
CA SER A 143 -5.41 -20.85 7.94
C SER A 143 -6.85 -21.07 8.42
N SER A 144 -7.20 -22.30 8.78
CA SER A 144 -8.50 -22.64 9.38
C SER A 144 -8.57 -22.34 10.88
N ASP A 145 -7.68 -21.50 11.41
CA ASP A 145 -7.78 -20.98 12.78
C ASP A 145 -9.19 -20.38 13.02
N PRO A 146 -9.93 -20.84 14.04
CA PRO A 146 -11.32 -20.42 14.26
C PRO A 146 -11.50 -18.91 14.42
N ASP A 147 -10.54 -18.21 15.05
CA ASP A 147 -10.63 -16.76 15.26
C ASP A 147 -10.39 -16.02 13.94
N TYR A 148 -9.43 -16.49 13.14
CA TYR A 148 -9.17 -15.95 11.81
C TYR A 148 -10.36 -16.16 10.88
N ILE A 149 -10.91 -17.38 10.80
CA ILE A 149 -12.07 -17.71 9.97
C ILE A 149 -13.28 -16.88 10.39
N THR A 150 -13.54 -16.74 11.69
CA THR A 150 -14.65 -15.91 12.19
C THR A 150 -14.53 -14.44 11.73
N ALA A 151 -13.31 -13.91 11.72
CA ALA A 151 -13.06 -12.55 11.25
C ALA A 151 -13.22 -12.44 9.72
N VAL A 152 -12.70 -13.41 8.97
CA VAL A 152 -12.84 -13.49 7.51
C VAL A 152 -14.31 -13.61 7.10
N ASP A 153 -15.10 -14.43 7.78
CA ASP A 153 -16.53 -14.61 7.50
C ASP A 153 -17.31 -13.31 7.65
N LYS A 154 -17.00 -12.52 8.69
CA LYS A 154 -17.62 -11.21 8.89
C LYS A 154 -17.23 -10.23 7.79
N TRP A 155 -15.94 -10.17 7.45
CA TRP A 155 -15.45 -9.28 6.40
C TRP A 155 -16.03 -9.63 5.03
N MET A 156 -15.90 -10.88 4.61
CA MET A 156 -16.39 -11.33 3.31
C MET A 156 -17.91 -11.33 3.24
N GLY A 157 -18.60 -11.60 4.36
CA GLY A 157 -20.04 -11.44 4.49
C GLY A 157 -20.53 -9.99 4.35
N LYS A 158 -19.66 -9.00 4.57
CA LYS A 158 -19.91 -7.59 4.25
C LYS A 158 -19.54 -7.25 2.81
N LEU A 159 -18.32 -7.62 2.39
CA LEU A 159 -17.76 -7.23 1.09
C LEU A 159 -18.47 -7.90 -0.09
N LEU A 160 -18.57 -9.23 -0.09
CA LEU A 160 -19.00 -9.98 -1.27
C LEU A 160 -20.45 -9.66 -1.70
N PRO A 161 -21.42 -9.44 -0.79
CA PRO A 161 -22.73 -8.93 -1.17
C PRO A 161 -22.70 -7.55 -1.84
N MET A 162 -21.79 -6.66 -1.44
CA MET A 162 -21.61 -5.35 -2.08
C MET A 162 -21.02 -5.49 -3.49
N ILE A 163 -20.18 -6.51 -3.70
CA ILE A 163 -19.56 -6.79 -5.00
C ILE A 163 -20.51 -7.51 -5.97
N LYS A 164 -21.45 -8.32 -5.46
CA LYS A 164 -22.35 -9.15 -6.27
C LYS A 164 -23.07 -8.40 -7.42
N PRO A 165 -23.61 -7.17 -7.25
CA PRO A 165 -24.23 -6.42 -8.34
C PRO A 165 -23.27 -6.07 -9.47
N TYR A 166 -21.96 -6.02 -9.20
CA TYR A 166 -20.93 -5.68 -10.18
C TYR A 166 -20.42 -6.91 -10.96
N LEU A 167 -20.93 -8.11 -10.69
CA LEU A 167 -20.60 -9.31 -11.48
C LEU A 167 -21.12 -9.19 -12.92
N TYR A 168 -20.38 -9.76 -13.87
CA TYR A 168 -20.67 -9.67 -15.31
C TYR A 168 -22.06 -10.18 -15.68
N GLN A 169 -22.47 -11.31 -15.08
CA GLN A 169 -23.81 -11.89 -15.24
C GLN A 169 -24.93 -11.03 -14.62
N ASN A 170 -24.57 -10.15 -13.68
CA ASN A 170 -25.48 -9.18 -13.05
C ASN A 170 -25.37 -7.79 -13.70
N CYS A 171 -24.87 -7.72 -14.93
CA CYS A 171 -24.68 -6.52 -15.72
C CYS A 171 -23.56 -5.55 -15.25
N GLY A 172 -22.71 -5.95 -14.30
CA GLY A 172 -21.51 -5.18 -13.91
C GLY A 172 -20.25 -5.53 -14.71
N PRO A 173 -19.06 -5.03 -14.35
CA PRO A 173 -17.84 -5.25 -15.13
C PRO A 173 -17.03 -6.49 -14.70
N ILE A 174 -17.30 -7.10 -13.55
CA ILE A 174 -16.42 -8.12 -12.94
C ILE A 174 -16.60 -9.47 -13.62
N ILE A 175 -15.55 -9.95 -14.30
CA ILE A 175 -15.55 -11.21 -15.07
C ILE A 175 -14.94 -12.39 -14.31
N THR A 176 -13.97 -12.15 -13.44
CA THR A 176 -13.29 -13.18 -12.64
C THR A 176 -13.00 -12.63 -11.25
N VAL A 177 -12.96 -13.52 -10.26
CA VAL A 177 -12.67 -13.17 -8.86
C VAL A 177 -11.61 -14.11 -8.29
N GLN A 178 -10.49 -13.55 -7.82
CA GLN A 178 -9.43 -14.33 -7.20
C GLN A 178 -9.83 -14.71 -5.76
N VAL A 179 -9.56 -15.95 -5.37
CA VAL A 179 -9.69 -16.41 -3.98
C VAL A 179 -8.29 -16.51 -3.38
N GLU A 180 -8.07 -15.85 -2.23
CA GLU A 180 -6.73 -15.74 -1.63
C GLU A 180 -5.71 -15.03 -2.56
N ASN A 181 -4.42 -15.12 -2.25
CA ASN A 181 -3.32 -14.64 -3.08
C ASN A 181 -2.02 -15.41 -2.81
N GLU A 182 -1.50 -16.11 -3.83
CA GLU A 182 -0.25 -16.88 -3.76
C GLU A 182 -0.19 -17.75 -2.49
N TYR A 183 -1.25 -18.50 -2.24
CA TYR A 183 -1.34 -19.33 -1.04
C TYR A 183 -0.29 -20.45 -1.04
N GLY A 184 0.13 -20.87 -2.24
CA GLY A 184 1.24 -21.80 -2.45
C GLY A 184 2.58 -21.33 -1.88
N SER A 185 2.75 -20.02 -1.74
CA SER A 185 3.93 -19.39 -1.15
C SER A 185 3.87 -19.30 0.38
N TYR A 186 2.76 -19.72 1.00
CA TYR A 186 2.56 -19.66 2.45
C TYR A 186 2.74 -21.03 3.11
N PHE A 187 3.37 -21.04 4.28
CA PHE A 187 3.82 -22.28 4.93
C PHE A 187 2.68 -23.20 5.39
N ALA A 188 1.48 -22.66 5.65
CA ALA A 188 0.40 -23.40 6.28
C ALA A 188 -0.11 -24.54 5.38
N CYS A 189 -0.15 -24.34 4.06
CA CYS A 189 -0.68 -25.31 3.08
C CYS A 189 -2.02 -25.93 3.51
N ASP A 190 -2.88 -25.13 4.16
CA ASP A 190 -4.15 -25.60 4.72
C ASP A 190 -5.26 -25.50 3.67
N TYR A 191 -5.64 -26.63 3.08
CA TYR A 191 -6.73 -26.70 2.11
C TYR A 191 -8.12 -26.58 2.73
N ASN A 192 -8.30 -26.79 4.04
CA ASN A 192 -9.60 -26.55 4.68
C ASN A 192 -9.93 -25.06 4.62
N TYR A 193 -8.93 -24.20 4.79
CA TYR A 193 -9.07 -22.76 4.63
C TYR A 193 -9.46 -22.38 3.18
N LEU A 194 -8.74 -22.89 2.17
CA LEU A 194 -9.10 -22.60 0.78
C LEU A 194 -10.50 -23.11 0.40
N ARG A 195 -10.88 -24.32 0.87
CA ARG A 195 -12.25 -24.84 0.68
C ARG A 195 -13.30 -23.98 1.37
N HIS A 196 -13.00 -23.49 2.57
CA HIS A 196 -13.87 -22.58 3.31
C HIS A 196 -14.08 -21.28 2.55
N LEU A 197 -13.00 -20.64 2.08
CA LEU A 197 -13.08 -19.44 1.25
C LEU A 197 -13.88 -19.69 -0.03
N THR A 198 -13.63 -20.80 -0.72
CA THR A 198 -14.37 -21.17 -1.94
C THR A 198 -15.87 -21.24 -1.66
N LYS A 199 -16.27 -21.96 -0.61
CA LYS A 199 -17.68 -22.06 -0.20
C LYS A 199 -18.28 -20.70 0.17
N LEU A 200 -17.53 -19.86 0.87
CA LEU A 200 -17.94 -18.51 1.26
C LEU A 200 -18.14 -17.59 0.04
N PHE A 201 -17.24 -17.67 -0.95
CA PHE A 201 -17.37 -16.91 -2.18
C PHE A 201 -18.57 -17.39 -3.00
N ARG A 202 -18.75 -18.70 -3.15
CA ARG A 202 -19.90 -19.29 -3.85
C ARG A 202 -21.23 -18.91 -3.19
N SER A 203 -21.31 -18.95 -1.86
CA SER A 203 -22.56 -18.61 -1.14
C SER A 203 -23.01 -17.17 -1.38
N HIS A 204 -22.08 -16.23 -1.54
CA HIS A 204 -22.40 -14.83 -1.79
C HIS A 204 -22.52 -14.50 -3.28
N LEU A 205 -21.58 -14.95 -4.11
CA LEU A 205 -21.43 -14.53 -5.51
C LEU A 205 -22.16 -15.43 -6.52
N GLY A 206 -22.52 -16.66 -6.15
CA GLY A 206 -23.14 -17.65 -7.02
C GLY A 206 -22.15 -18.61 -7.70
N GLU A 207 -22.69 -19.55 -8.46
CA GLU A 207 -21.93 -20.60 -9.14
C GLU A 207 -21.38 -20.14 -10.51
N GLU A 208 -21.96 -19.09 -11.08
CA GLU A 208 -21.67 -18.63 -12.43
C GLU A 208 -20.35 -17.83 -12.53
N VAL A 209 -19.93 -17.18 -11.44
CA VAL A 209 -18.68 -16.40 -11.45
C VAL A 209 -17.48 -17.34 -11.62
N VAL A 210 -16.51 -16.95 -12.44
CA VAL A 210 -15.24 -17.66 -12.54
C VAL A 210 -14.38 -17.28 -11.33
N LEU A 211 -14.23 -18.21 -10.40
CA LEU A 211 -13.28 -18.11 -9.29
C LEU A 211 -11.94 -18.71 -9.71
N PHE A 212 -10.85 -18.05 -9.32
CA PHE A 212 -9.49 -18.48 -9.69
C PHE A 212 -8.48 -18.28 -8.55
N THR A 213 -7.32 -18.94 -8.64
CA THR A 213 -6.14 -18.68 -7.80
C THR A 213 -4.96 -18.23 -8.64
N THR A 214 -4.00 -17.57 -8.01
CA THR A 214 -2.73 -17.16 -8.63
C THR A 214 -1.60 -17.61 -7.73
N ASP A 215 -0.60 -18.27 -8.30
CA ASP A 215 0.63 -18.70 -7.64
C ASP A 215 1.81 -18.64 -8.60
N GLY A 216 3.04 -18.52 -8.07
CA GLY A 216 4.25 -18.53 -8.90
C GLY A 216 4.32 -19.74 -9.83
N ALA A 217 4.83 -19.54 -11.04
CA ALA A 217 4.86 -20.53 -12.13
C ALA A 217 5.80 -21.74 -11.90
N SER A 218 5.54 -22.54 -10.86
CA SER A 218 6.21 -23.81 -10.60
C SER A 218 5.25 -24.81 -9.93
N PRO A 219 5.44 -26.13 -10.14
CA PRO A 219 4.64 -27.14 -9.42
C PRO A 219 4.76 -27.05 -7.89
N GLY A 220 5.85 -26.48 -7.37
CA GLY A 220 6.05 -26.31 -5.93
C GLY A 220 5.04 -25.36 -5.28
N TYR A 221 4.80 -24.20 -5.90
CA TYR A 221 3.81 -23.24 -5.43
C TYR A 221 2.39 -23.76 -5.70
N LEU A 222 2.14 -24.23 -6.93
CA LEU A 222 0.83 -24.75 -7.33
C LEU A 222 0.34 -25.91 -6.46
N LYS A 223 1.27 -26.71 -5.89
CA LYS A 223 0.92 -27.79 -4.96
C LYS A 223 -0.03 -27.31 -3.87
N CYS A 224 0.33 -26.24 -3.16
CA CYS A 224 -0.45 -25.74 -2.01
C CYS A 224 -1.44 -24.63 -2.37
N GLY A 225 -1.26 -23.97 -3.52
CA GLY A 225 -2.10 -22.84 -3.94
C GLY A 225 -3.27 -23.19 -4.85
N ALA A 226 -3.18 -24.28 -5.62
CA ALA A 226 -4.28 -24.74 -6.46
C ALA A 226 -5.31 -25.55 -5.66
N LEU A 227 -6.59 -25.42 -6.02
CA LEU A 227 -7.69 -26.16 -5.45
C LEU A 227 -8.70 -26.54 -6.54
N GLN A 228 -9.23 -27.76 -6.46
CA GLN A 228 -10.39 -28.16 -7.26
C GLN A 228 -11.52 -27.12 -7.12
N ASP A 229 -12.17 -26.78 -8.24
CA ASP A 229 -13.25 -25.78 -8.38
C ASP A 229 -12.82 -24.30 -8.40
N LEU A 230 -11.52 -24.02 -8.26
CA LEU A 230 -10.90 -22.73 -8.54
C LEU A 230 -9.96 -22.88 -9.74
N TYR A 231 -10.12 -22.04 -10.77
CA TYR A 231 -9.24 -22.11 -11.93
C TYR A 231 -7.81 -21.69 -11.56
N ALA A 232 -6.80 -22.54 -11.74
CA ALA A 232 -5.43 -22.20 -11.37
C ALA A 232 -4.75 -21.35 -12.46
N THR A 233 -4.27 -20.17 -12.06
CA THR A 233 -3.46 -19.28 -12.90
C THR A 233 -2.06 -19.15 -12.31
N VAL A 234 -1.12 -18.61 -13.09
CA VAL A 234 0.25 -18.41 -12.64
C VAL A 234 0.66 -16.94 -12.70
N ASP A 235 1.71 -16.58 -11.98
CA ASP A 235 2.43 -15.33 -12.17
C ASP A 235 3.91 -15.57 -12.54
N PHE A 236 4.48 -14.64 -13.30
CA PHE A 236 5.91 -14.60 -13.63
C PHE A 236 6.28 -13.29 -14.36
N GLY A 237 7.53 -12.87 -14.17
CA GLY A 237 8.09 -11.67 -14.78
C GLY A 237 8.74 -11.90 -16.15
N PRO A 238 9.21 -10.82 -16.78
CA PRO A 238 9.87 -10.88 -18.08
C PRO A 238 11.29 -11.43 -17.97
N GLY A 239 11.86 -11.82 -19.12
CA GLY A 239 13.22 -12.36 -19.20
C GLY A 239 13.37 -13.85 -18.84
N GLY A 240 12.30 -14.48 -18.31
CA GLY A 240 12.21 -15.93 -18.13
C GLY A 240 11.70 -16.68 -19.37
N ASN A 241 11.59 -18.01 -19.25
CA ASN A 241 11.02 -18.86 -20.29
C ASN A 241 9.49 -18.91 -20.16
N VAL A 242 8.78 -18.19 -21.04
CA VAL A 242 7.31 -18.09 -21.06
C VAL A 242 6.64 -19.45 -21.26
N THR A 243 7.18 -20.30 -22.16
CA THR A 243 6.65 -21.64 -22.40
C THR A 243 6.70 -22.49 -21.14
N ALA A 244 7.85 -22.53 -20.46
CA ALA A 244 8.03 -23.32 -19.24
C ALA A 244 7.11 -22.83 -18.11
N ALA A 245 6.88 -21.52 -18.00
CA ALA A 245 5.95 -20.96 -17.02
C ALA A 245 4.50 -21.43 -17.26
N PHE A 246 4.06 -21.45 -18.53
CA PHE A 246 2.73 -21.96 -18.88
C PHE A 246 2.62 -23.49 -18.86
N GLU A 247 3.72 -24.22 -19.05
CA GLU A 247 3.77 -25.66 -18.77
C GLU A 247 3.51 -25.95 -17.29
N ALA A 248 4.01 -25.12 -16.37
CA ALA A 248 3.66 -25.22 -14.96
C ALA A 248 2.16 -24.99 -14.71
N GLN A 249 1.55 -23.99 -15.37
CA GLN A 249 0.08 -23.82 -15.30
C GLN A 249 -0.65 -25.06 -15.82
N ARG A 250 -0.20 -25.65 -16.94
CA ARG A 250 -0.79 -26.86 -17.55
C ARG A 250 -0.71 -28.09 -16.66
N TYR A 251 0.23 -28.13 -15.71
CA TYR A 251 0.28 -29.19 -14.70
C TYR A 251 -0.93 -29.14 -13.76
N ALA A 252 -1.38 -27.95 -13.36
CA ALA A 252 -2.57 -27.77 -12.52
C ALA A 252 -3.87 -27.72 -13.35
N GLU A 253 -3.82 -27.12 -14.54
CA GLU A 253 -4.96 -26.93 -15.45
C GLU A 253 -4.62 -27.46 -16.85
N PRO A 254 -4.79 -28.77 -17.10
CA PRO A 254 -4.47 -29.39 -18.40
C PRO A 254 -5.25 -28.79 -19.58
N ARG A 255 -6.38 -28.13 -19.29
CA ARG A 255 -7.29 -27.49 -20.24
C ARG A 255 -7.69 -26.09 -19.75
N GLY A 256 -8.23 -25.28 -20.65
CA GLY A 256 -8.65 -23.91 -20.35
C GLY A 256 -7.59 -22.85 -20.71
N PRO A 257 -7.91 -21.56 -20.52
CA PRO A 257 -7.06 -20.46 -20.95
C PRO A 257 -5.71 -20.41 -20.22
N LEU A 258 -4.64 -20.16 -20.97
CA LEU A 258 -3.39 -19.72 -20.36
C LEU A 258 -3.60 -18.33 -19.75
N VAL A 259 -3.11 -18.13 -18.53
CA VAL A 259 -3.27 -16.88 -17.77
C VAL A 259 -2.01 -16.58 -16.98
N ASN A 260 -1.39 -15.43 -17.27
CA ASN A 260 -0.43 -14.79 -16.36
C ASN A 260 -1.16 -13.66 -15.61
N SER A 261 -1.47 -13.88 -14.33
CA SER A 261 -2.24 -12.95 -13.49
C SER A 261 -1.39 -11.81 -12.91
N GLU A 262 -0.06 -11.96 -12.88
CA GLU A 262 0.88 -10.89 -12.54
C GLU A 262 2.14 -10.96 -13.42
N PHE A 263 2.08 -10.30 -14.58
CA PHE A 263 3.23 -10.06 -15.42
C PHE A 263 3.97 -8.80 -14.96
N TYR A 264 5.11 -9.00 -14.30
CA TYR A 264 5.84 -7.93 -13.61
C TYR A 264 6.46 -6.91 -14.58
N THR A 265 5.86 -5.73 -14.71
CA THR A 265 6.34 -4.65 -15.61
C THR A 265 7.57 -3.91 -15.08
N GLY A 266 7.83 -4.10 -13.79
CA GLY A 266 8.86 -3.47 -12.98
C GLY A 266 8.99 -4.27 -11.67
N TRP A 267 9.35 -3.64 -10.56
CA TRP A 267 9.45 -4.34 -9.28
C TRP A 267 9.29 -3.41 -8.07
N LEU A 268 9.15 -4.00 -6.88
CA LEU A 268 9.09 -3.26 -5.62
C LEU A 268 10.46 -2.71 -5.19
N ASP A 269 10.43 -1.62 -4.44
CA ASP A 269 11.60 -1.03 -3.78
C ASP A 269 11.66 -1.37 -2.29
N ASN A 270 12.84 -1.18 -1.69
CA ASN A 270 13.02 -1.15 -0.25
C ASN A 270 13.86 0.06 0.15
N TRP A 271 13.59 0.66 1.31
CA TRP A 271 14.49 1.68 1.87
C TRP A 271 15.90 1.11 2.05
N GLY A 272 16.91 1.82 1.55
CA GLY A 272 18.31 1.40 1.58
C GLY A 272 18.73 0.45 0.44
N SER A 273 17.90 0.27 -0.58
CA SER A 273 18.23 -0.47 -1.82
C SER A 273 18.16 0.45 -3.05
N PRO A 274 18.87 0.16 -4.14
CA PRO A 274 18.66 0.85 -5.42
C PRO A 274 17.21 0.75 -5.89
N HIS A 275 16.72 1.80 -6.58
CA HIS A 275 15.42 1.78 -7.24
C HIS A 275 15.38 0.64 -8.27
N ALA A 276 14.33 -0.17 -8.23
CA ALA A 276 14.17 -1.32 -9.10
C ALA A 276 13.61 -0.89 -10.46
N GLU A 277 14.34 -1.22 -11.53
CA GLU A 277 13.94 -0.93 -12.90
C GLU A 277 13.98 -2.22 -13.73
N VAL A 278 13.02 -2.37 -14.63
CA VAL A 278 12.97 -3.46 -15.61
C VAL A 278 13.00 -2.87 -17.02
N PRO A 279 13.99 -3.23 -17.87
CA PRO A 279 14.14 -2.63 -19.18
C PRO A 279 12.89 -2.76 -20.06
N THR A 280 12.48 -1.65 -20.68
CA THR A 280 11.29 -1.59 -21.55
C THR A 280 11.30 -2.67 -22.64
N ALA A 281 12.46 -2.92 -23.28
CA ALA A 281 12.58 -3.92 -24.33
C ALA A 281 12.31 -5.35 -23.83
N VAL A 282 12.68 -5.65 -22.58
CA VAL A 282 12.49 -6.97 -21.96
C VAL A 282 11.01 -7.18 -21.63
N VAL A 283 10.33 -6.15 -21.11
CA VAL A 283 8.88 -6.16 -20.89
C VAL A 283 8.12 -6.35 -22.20
N ALA A 284 8.41 -5.54 -23.23
CA ALA A 284 7.73 -5.61 -24.51
C ALA A 284 7.92 -6.97 -25.20
N LYS A 285 9.15 -7.51 -25.17
CA LYS A 285 9.45 -8.84 -25.74
C LYS A 285 8.65 -9.94 -25.05
N SER A 286 8.69 -10.04 -23.72
CA SER A 286 7.96 -11.09 -23.00
C SER A 286 6.45 -10.91 -23.09
N LEU A 287 5.94 -9.69 -23.11
CA LEU A 287 4.51 -9.43 -23.38
C LEU A 287 4.09 -9.97 -24.76
N ASN A 288 4.90 -9.73 -25.79
CA ASN A 288 4.65 -10.25 -27.12
C ASN A 288 4.65 -11.78 -27.14
N GLU A 289 5.62 -12.43 -26.48
CA GLU A 289 5.67 -13.89 -26.35
C GLU A 289 4.41 -14.46 -25.67
N ILE A 290 3.95 -13.82 -24.58
CA ILE A 290 2.71 -14.22 -23.87
C ILE A 290 1.49 -14.08 -24.78
N LEU A 291 1.33 -12.93 -25.46
CA LEU A 291 0.18 -12.67 -26.33
C LEU A 291 0.19 -13.54 -27.60
N ALA A 292 1.36 -13.85 -28.15
CA ALA A 292 1.54 -14.76 -29.29
C ALA A 292 1.06 -16.18 -28.99
N MET A 293 1.18 -16.64 -27.73
CA MET A 293 0.63 -17.92 -27.28
C MET A 293 -0.90 -17.90 -27.09
N GLY A 294 -1.55 -16.75 -27.31
CA GLY A 294 -2.98 -16.58 -27.07
C GLY A 294 -3.36 -16.49 -25.60
N ALA A 295 -2.37 -16.36 -24.70
CA ALA A 295 -2.61 -16.28 -23.27
C ALA A 295 -3.26 -14.95 -22.87
N ASN A 296 -4.01 -14.99 -21.77
CA ASN A 296 -4.48 -13.80 -21.08
C ASN A 296 -3.36 -13.29 -20.18
N VAL A 297 -3.28 -11.98 -20.02
CA VAL A 297 -2.21 -11.36 -19.24
C VAL A 297 -2.74 -10.18 -18.46
N ASN A 298 -2.29 -10.06 -17.22
CA ASN A 298 -2.41 -8.86 -16.43
C ASN A 298 -1.03 -8.28 -16.11
N MET A 299 -0.78 -7.04 -16.52
CA MET A 299 0.46 -6.31 -16.24
C MET A 299 0.45 -5.77 -14.81
N TYR A 300 1.30 -6.32 -13.94
CA TYR A 300 1.47 -5.90 -12.56
C TYR A 300 2.78 -5.11 -12.40
N MET A 301 2.80 -3.83 -12.06
CA MET A 301 1.70 -2.87 -12.08
C MET A 301 1.56 -2.22 -13.46
N PHE A 302 0.37 -1.77 -13.84
CA PHE A 302 0.25 -0.83 -14.96
C PHE A 302 0.43 0.62 -14.49
N ILE A 303 -0.12 0.93 -13.32
CA ILE A 303 0.23 2.09 -12.50
C ILE A 303 0.30 1.62 -11.06
N GLY A 304 1.40 1.91 -10.37
CA GLY A 304 1.55 1.52 -8.98
C GLY A 304 1.00 2.56 -7.99
N GLY A 305 1.34 3.84 -8.15
CA GLY A 305 0.85 4.95 -7.31
C GLY A 305 1.67 5.16 -6.03
N THR A 306 1.01 5.48 -4.92
CA THR A 306 1.67 5.89 -3.67
C THR A 306 1.13 5.13 -2.45
N ASN A 307 2.03 4.68 -1.58
CA ASN A 307 1.73 4.23 -0.23
C ASN A 307 1.60 5.43 0.72
N PHE A 308 0.50 6.18 0.63
CA PHE A 308 0.23 7.31 1.52
C PHE A 308 0.18 6.88 3.00
N GLY A 309 0.35 7.83 3.91
CA GLY A 309 0.29 7.57 5.35
C GLY A 309 1.27 6.49 5.82
N TYR A 310 0.72 5.39 6.33
CA TYR A 310 1.49 4.26 6.89
C TYR A 310 1.22 2.95 6.15
N TRP A 311 0.71 3.01 4.92
CA TRP A 311 0.19 1.85 4.22
C TRP A 311 1.23 0.94 3.56
N ASN A 312 2.51 1.35 3.56
CA ASN A 312 3.58 0.49 3.09
C ASN A 312 3.67 -0.78 3.95
N GLY A 313 4.03 -1.91 3.36
CA GLY A 313 4.39 -3.09 4.14
C GLY A 313 5.90 -3.23 4.35
N ALA A 314 6.33 -4.47 4.58
CA ALA A 314 7.73 -4.87 4.61
C ALA A 314 7.92 -6.32 4.12
N ASN A 315 9.15 -6.71 3.75
CA ASN A 315 9.53 -8.12 3.59
C ASN A 315 10.45 -8.59 4.73
N ALA A 316 10.57 -9.91 4.90
CA ALA A 316 11.55 -10.55 5.77
C ALA A 316 12.81 -10.99 4.97
N PRO A 317 14.05 -10.93 5.52
CA PRO A 317 14.41 -10.22 6.75
C PRO A 317 14.05 -8.73 6.66
N TYR A 318 13.74 -8.11 7.80
CA TYR A 318 12.95 -6.87 7.85
C TYR A 318 13.47 -5.75 6.94
N LYS A 319 12.71 -5.47 5.88
CA LYS A 319 12.97 -4.40 4.90
C LYS A 319 11.64 -3.72 4.56
N PRO A 320 11.41 -2.49 5.02
CA PRO A 320 10.18 -1.76 4.70
C PRO A 320 10.25 -1.20 3.26
N GLN A 321 9.16 -1.39 2.51
CA GLN A 321 9.02 -0.75 1.20
C GLN A 321 8.78 0.77 1.36
N PRO A 322 9.18 1.61 0.39
CA PRO A 322 9.08 3.05 0.51
C PRO A 322 7.66 3.59 0.29
N THR A 323 7.53 4.91 0.41
CA THR A 323 6.25 5.61 0.20
C THR A 323 5.86 5.61 -1.27
N SER A 324 6.82 5.81 -2.18
CA SER A 324 6.55 5.63 -3.60
C SER A 324 6.24 4.16 -3.90
N TYR A 325 5.21 3.92 -4.70
CA TYR A 325 4.97 2.64 -5.35
C TYR A 325 4.99 2.86 -6.87
N ASP A 326 5.91 3.68 -7.38
CA ASP A 326 6.09 3.93 -8.81
C ASP A 326 6.27 2.62 -9.60
N TYR A 327 7.01 1.68 -9.01
CA TYR A 327 7.23 0.33 -9.50
C TYR A 327 8.02 0.26 -10.81
N ASP A 328 8.51 1.37 -11.38
CA ASP A 328 8.91 1.46 -12.79
C ASP A 328 7.76 0.99 -13.71
N ALA A 329 6.53 1.30 -13.32
CA ALA A 329 5.35 0.91 -14.06
C ALA A 329 5.22 1.70 -15.39
N PRO A 330 4.41 1.21 -16.35
CA PRO A 330 4.14 1.93 -17.60
C PRO A 330 3.63 3.35 -17.37
N LEU A 331 2.80 3.58 -16.35
CA LEU A 331 2.50 4.91 -15.84
C LEU A 331 3.27 5.13 -14.53
N THR A 332 3.92 6.29 -14.41
CA THR A 332 4.68 6.67 -13.20
C THR A 332 3.75 6.78 -11.97
N GLU A 333 4.34 6.96 -10.78
CA GLU A 333 3.62 7.28 -9.53
C GLU A 333 2.56 8.39 -9.71
N ALA A 334 2.87 9.44 -10.48
CA ALA A 334 1.96 10.56 -10.75
C ALA A 334 1.06 10.37 -12.00
N GLY A 335 1.12 9.19 -12.64
CA GLY A 335 0.31 8.85 -13.81
C GLY A 335 0.83 9.42 -15.13
N ASP A 336 2.14 9.63 -15.26
CA ASP A 336 2.76 10.16 -16.46
C ASP A 336 3.01 9.06 -17.50
N LEU A 337 2.93 9.42 -18.79
CA LEU A 337 3.17 8.50 -19.90
C LEU A 337 4.67 8.25 -20.09
N THR A 338 5.11 6.99 -19.98
CA THR A 338 6.53 6.61 -20.14
C THR A 338 6.84 6.02 -21.51
N LYS A 339 8.13 5.81 -21.82
CA LYS A 339 8.54 5.00 -22.98
C LYS A 339 8.00 3.57 -22.91
N LYS A 340 7.89 3.01 -21.70
CA LYS A 340 7.36 1.67 -21.46
C LYS A 340 5.87 1.58 -21.80
N TYR A 341 5.09 2.61 -21.46
CA TYR A 341 3.69 2.73 -21.87
C TYR A 341 3.51 2.60 -23.39
N PHE A 342 4.26 3.40 -24.16
CA PHE A 342 4.14 3.38 -25.62
C PHE A 342 4.62 2.06 -26.22
N ALA A 343 5.71 1.48 -25.70
CA ALA A 343 6.18 0.18 -26.18
C ALA A 343 5.15 -0.95 -25.94
N ILE A 344 4.51 -0.96 -24.77
CA ILE A 344 3.41 -1.91 -24.47
C ILE A 344 2.23 -1.67 -25.40
N GLN A 345 1.85 -0.40 -25.64
CA GLN A 345 0.77 -0.05 -26.57
C GLN A 345 1.06 -0.57 -27.99
N GLU A 346 2.29 -0.44 -28.50
CA GLU A 346 2.68 -0.98 -29.82
C GLU A 346 2.51 -2.50 -29.89
N VAL A 347 2.98 -3.24 -28.86
CA VAL A 347 2.77 -4.70 -28.80
C VAL A 347 1.27 -5.03 -28.82
N ILE A 348 0.44 -4.32 -28.05
CA ILE A 348 -1.00 -4.59 -27.98
C ILE A 348 -1.69 -4.34 -29.35
N LYS A 349 -1.25 -3.34 -30.11
CA LYS A 349 -1.79 -3.03 -31.46
C LYS A 349 -1.64 -4.19 -32.44
N GLU A 350 -0.63 -5.04 -32.27
CA GLU A 350 -0.44 -6.24 -33.10
C GLU A 350 -1.54 -7.28 -32.89
N TYR A 351 -2.19 -7.28 -31.72
CA TYR A 351 -3.14 -8.32 -31.31
C TYR A 351 -4.59 -7.86 -31.20
N ARG A 352 -4.85 -6.54 -31.23
CA ARG A 352 -6.22 -5.99 -31.23
C ARG A 352 -6.24 -4.54 -31.71
N LYS A 353 -7.40 -4.10 -32.20
CA LYS A 353 -7.67 -2.68 -32.40
C LYS A 353 -7.70 -1.98 -31.03
N ILE A 354 -6.99 -0.86 -30.94
CA ILE A 354 -7.00 0.03 -29.77
C ILE A 354 -7.89 1.25 -30.05
N PRO A 355 -8.33 1.98 -29.01
CA PRO A 355 -9.11 3.20 -29.18
C PRO A 355 -8.37 4.26 -30.02
N GLU A 356 -9.11 4.98 -30.85
CA GLU A 356 -8.61 6.12 -31.63
C GLU A 356 -8.79 7.42 -30.82
N GLY A 357 -7.95 8.42 -31.10
CA GLY A 357 -8.00 9.74 -30.45
C GLY A 357 -6.79 10.05 -29.56
N PRO A 358 -6.73 11.27 -29.02
CA PRO A 358 -5.61 11.70 -28.20
C PRO A 358 -5.61 11.00 -26.84
N ILE A 359 -4.42 10.66 -26.35
CA ILE A 359 -4.21 10.20 -24.98
C ILE A 359 -4.20 11.42 -24.06
N LEU A 360 -4.83 11.33 -22.89
CA LEU A 360 -4.72 12.39 -21.88
C LEU A 360 -3.25 12.62 -21.52
N PRO A 361 -2.80 13.89 -21.46
CA PRO A 361 -1.41 14.18 -21.17
C PRO A 361 -1.04 13.81 -19.73
N SER A 362 0.26 13.70 -19.48
CA SER A 362 0.83 13.71 -18.12
C SER A 362 0.38 14.99 -17.39
N THR A 363 0.06 14.91 -16.09
CA THR A 363 -0.40 16.09 -15.35
C THR A 363 0.73 17.12 -15.25
N PRO A 364 0.43 18.43 -15.39
CA PRO A 364 1.46 19.44 -15.22
C PRO A 364 1.98 19.41 -13.78
N LYS A 365 3.30 19.60 -13.64
CA LYS A 365 3.98 19.63 -12.35
C LYS A 365 4.57 21.03 -12.12
N TYR A 366 4.39 21.57 -10.92
CA TYR A 366 4.85 22.92 -10.59
C TYR A 366 5.85 22.91 -9.44
N ALA A 367 6.96 23.64 -9.59
CA ALA A 367 7.95 23.84 -8.53
C ALA A 367 7.57 25.06 -7.68
N TYR A 368 6.82 24.86 -6.60
CA TYR A 368 6.44 25.97 -5.68
C TYR A 368 7.64 26.55 -4.89
N GLY A 369 8.80 25.89 -4.95
CA GLY A 369 10.04 26.40 -4.36
C GLY A 369 10.19 26.09 -2.87
N ALA A 370 11.07 26.84 -2.20
CA ALA A 370 11.42 26.58 -0.80
C ALA A 370 10.36 27.12 0.16
N VAL A 371 10.01 26.31 1.16
CA VAL A 371 9.16 26.71 2.30
C VAL A 371 10.00 26.70 3.56
N VAL A 372 10.04 27.83 4.25
CA VAL A 372 10.74 27.97 5.54
C VAL A 372 9.91 27.29 6.62
N MET A 373 10.58 26.43 7.37
CA MET A 373 10.01 25.64 8.45
C MET A 373 10.44 26.23 9.80
N LYS A 374 9.52 26.20 10.75
CA LYS A 374 9.71 26.62 12.14
C LYS A 374 9.56 25.42 13.05
N LYS A 375 10.40 25.32 14.08
CA LYS A 375 10.26 24.31 15.13
C LYS A 375 8.98 24.58 15.93
N LEU A 376 8.14 23.57 16.09
CA LEU A 376 6.96 23.61 16.96
C LEU A 376 7.29 22.96 18.31
N LEU A 377 6.96 21.69 18.48
CA LEU A 377 7.07 20.96 19.75
C LEU A 377 7.80 19.64 19.54
N THR A 378 8.49 19.16 20.57
CA THR A 378 8.95 17.77 20.59
C THR A 378 7.74 16.84 20.82
N ILE A 379 7.87 15.56 20.46
CA ILE A 379 6.83 14.55 20.78
C ILE A 379 6.58 14.50 22.29
N SER A 380 7.64 14.60 23.11
CA SER A 380 7.56 14.54 24.57
C SER A 380 6.78 15.74 25.15
N ASP A 381 6.97 16.94 24.58
CA ASP A 381 6.26 18.16 25.00
C ASP A 381 4.82 18.23 24.51
N ALA A 382 4.45 17.41 23.52
CA ALA A 382 3.13 17.42 22.89
C ALA A 382 2.23 16.26 23.35
N LEU A 383 2.60 15.48 24.38
CA LEU A 383 1.85 14.28 24.76
C LEU A 383 0.39 14.53 25.12
N ASP A 384 0.09 15.66 25.75
CA ASP A 384 -1.28 16.09 26.07
C ASP A 384 -2.13 16.35 24.82
N LYS A 385 -1.48 16.73 23.70
CA LYS A 385 -2.10 16.97 22.40
C LYS A 385 -2.09 15.76 21.47
N LEU A 386 -1.25 14.76 21.74
CA LEU A 386 -1.10 13.58 20.89
C LEU A 386 -1.80 12.35 21.45
N SER A 387 -1.90 12.21 22.77
CA SER A 387 -2.39 11.01 23.44
C SER A 387 -3.81 11.23 23.98
N PHE A 388 -4.81 11.19 23.11
CA PHE A 388 -6.20 11.45 23.50
C PHE A 388 -6.76 10.46 24.53
N SER A 389 -6.27 9.22 24.54
CA SER A 389 -6.64 8.21 25.53
C SER A 389 -5.93 8.36 26.88
N GLY A 390 -4.96 9.28 26.98
CA GLY A 390 -4.01 9.33 28.09
C GLY A 390 -3.06 8.12 28.14
N PRO A 391 -2.16 8.08 29.14
CA PRO A 391 -1.17 7.01 29.28
C PRO A 391 -1.76 5.69 29.78
N VAL A 392 -1.11 4.59 29.39
CA VAL A 392 -1.32 3.24 29.95
C VAL A 392 -0.09 2.86 30.78
N ASN A 393 -0.31 2.48 32.04
CA ASN A 393 0.77 2.04 32.93
C ASN A 393 0.83 0.51 33.02
N SER A 394 2.04 -0.06 32.99
CA SER A 394 2.26 -1.50 33.11
C SER A 394 3.67 -1.78 33.64
N THR A 395 3.86 -2.91 34.32
CA THR A 395 5.20 -3.36 34.75
C THR A 395 6.12 -3.63 33.55
N ASN A 396 5.57 -4.22 32.49
CA ASN A 396 6.29 -4.58 31.25
C ASN A 396 5.74 -3.77 30.07
N PRO A 397 6.54 -3.55 29.01
CA PRO A 397 6.04 -2.87 27.82
C PRO A 397 4.90 -3.68 27.16
N LEU A 398 3.94 -2.96 26.59
CA LEU A 398 2.84 -3.51 25.80
C LEU A 398 3.10 -3.26 24.31
N THR A 399 2.67 -4.19 23.47
CA THR A 399 2.73 -4.05 22.01
C THR A 399 1.80 -2.95 21.51
N PHE A 400 1.99 -2.52 20.26
CA PHE A 400 1.09 -1.57 19.59
C PHE A 400 -0.37 -2.03 19.63
N ILE A 401 -0.61 -3.32 19.42
CA ILE A 401 -1.95 -3.92 19.38
C ILE A 401 -2.62 -3.92 20.76
N GLU A 402 -1.87 -4.19 21.83
CA GLU A 402 -2.36 -4.12 23.21
C GLU A 402 -2.70 -2.68 23.62
N LEU A 403 -2.03 -1.69 23.03
CA LEU A 403 -2.31 -0.26 23.21
C LEU A 403 -3.39 0.27 22.24
N ASN A 404 -4.07 -0.62 21.51
CA ASN A 404 -5.10 -0.31 20.51
C ASN A 404 -4.63 0.65 19.40
N GLN A 405 -3.36 0.58 19.01
CA GLN A 405 -2.80 1.39 17.94
C GLN A 405 -2.26 0.52 16.80
N ALA A 406 -2.76 0.72 15.59
CA ALA A 406 -2.34 -0.06 14.43
C ALA A 406 -1.09 0.51 13.73
N PHE A 407 -0.98 1.84 13.62
CA PHE A 407 0.02 2.52 12.77
C PHE A 407 0.75 3.63 13.51
N GLY A 408 1.75 4.25 12.88
CA GLY A 408 2.44 5.42 13.42
C GLY A 408 3.41 5.08 14.55
N TYR A 409 3.26 5.76 15.69
CA TYR A 409 4.27 5.84 16.73
C TYR A 409 3.68 5.67 18.14
N VAL A 410 4.39 4.95 19.02
CA VAL A 410 4.04 4.85 20.45
C VAL A 410 5.24 5.32 21.27
N LEU A 411 5.00 6.15 22.28
CA LEU A 411 6.04 6.54 23.24
C LEU A 411 6.00 5.62 24.45
N TYR A 412 7.13 5.00 24.77
CA TYR A 412 7.34 4.21 25.98
C TYR A 412 8.25 4.98 26.95
N ARG A 413 7.75 5.29 28.15
CA ARG A 413 8.46 6.04 29.17
C ARG A 413 8.72 5.21 30.41
N THR A 414 9.93 5.28 30.95
CA THR A 414 10.30 4.76 32.28
C THR A 414 11.37 5.68 32.89
N THR A 415 11.96 5.30 34.02
CA THR A 415 13.06 6.02 34.66
C THR A 415 14.30 5.15 34.77
N LEU A 416 15.50 5.75 34.69
CA LEU A 416 16.75 5.02 34.94
C LEU A 416 16.80 4.54 36.40
N PRO A 417 16.96 3.23 36.67
CA PRO A 417 16.96 2.70 38.04
C PRO A 417 18.27 2.97 38.80
N VAL A 418 19.34 3.34 38.09
CA VAL A 418 20.68 3.54 38.64
C VAL A 418 21.36 4.74 37.95
N ASN A 419 22.39 5.29 38.59
CA ASN A 419 23.23 6.33 37.97
C ASN A 419 24.06 5.73 36.83
N CYS A 420 23.90 6.29 35.63
CA CYS A 420 24.67 5.98 34.43
C CYS A 420 25.71 7.08 34.17
N THR A 421 26.64 7.28 35.11
CA THR A 421 27.72 8.28 34.99
C THR A 421 28.75 7.91 33.92
N LYS A 422 28.86 6.62 33.58
CA LYS A 422 29.57 6.11 32.41
C LYS A 422 28.56 5.61 31.38
N PRO A 423 28.89 5.66 30.07
CA PRO A 423 28.06 5.08 29.02
C PRO A 423 27.64 3.65 29.39
N THR A 424 26.33 3.46 29.60
CA THR A 424 25.75 2.19 30.03
C THR A 424 24.88 1.63 28.91
N PRO A 425 25.04 0.35 28.50
CA PRO A 425 24.27 -0.20 27.40
C PRO A 425 22.78 -0.28 27.71
N LEU A 426 21.93 0.35 26.90
CA LEU A 426 20.50 0.08 26.79
C LEU A 426 20.30 -0.89 25.62
N SER A 427 19.70 -2.05 25.85
CA SER A 427 19.62 -3.11 24.85
C SER A 427 18.28 -3.86 24.81
N SER A 428 17.96 -4.39 23.64
CA SER A 428 16.92 -5.41 23.40
C SER A 428 17.61 -6.71 22.98
N PRO A 429 18.01 -7.57 23.93
CA PRO A 429 18.86 -8.73 23.62
C PRO A 429 18.18 -9.76 22.71
N LEU A 430 16.85 -9.78 22.66
CA LEU A 430 16.05 -10.65 21.79
C LEU A 430 15.76 -10.04 20.41
N ASN A 431 16.29 -8.85 20.09
CA ASN A 431 16.03 -8.12 18.85
C ASN A 431 14.53 -7.80 18.64
N GLU A 432 13.87 -7.34 19.69
CA GLU A 432 12.40 -7.21 19.78
C GLU A 432 11.94 -5.74 19.88
N VAL A 433 12.75 -4.82 19.36
CA VAL A 433 12.31 -3.47 18.98
C VAL A 433 11.72 -3.55 17.58
N HIS A 434 10.40 -3.46 17.47
CA HIS A 434 9.69 -3.54 16.19
C HIS A 434 9.06 -2.17 15.84
N ASP A 435 9.69 -1.32 15.02
CA ASP A 435 10.89 -1.63 14.20
C ASP A 435 12.09 -0.71 14.45
N ARG A 436 11.85 0.52 14.88
CA ARG A 436 12.90 1.50 15.14
C ARG A 436 12.53 2.34 16.35
N ALA A 437 13.46 2.51 17.28
CA ALA A 437 13.22 3.26 18.50
C ALA A 437 14.20 4.42 18.66
N TYR A 438 13.66 5.62 18.81
CA TYR A 438 14.41 6.86 19.06
C TYR A 438 14.46 7.09 20.56
N VAL A 439 15.65 6.98 21.13
CA VAL A 439 15.85 6.98 22.59
C VAL A 439 16.34 8.35 23.06
N SER A 440 15.75 8.86 24.12
CA SER A 440 16.20 10.07 24.81
C SER A 440 16.20 9.91 26.33
N VAL A 441 17.14 10.56 27.01
CA VAL A 441 17.21 10.67 28.47
C VAL A 441 17.09 12.13 28.87
N ASP A 442 16.12 12.47 29.73
CA ASP A 442 15.80 13.85 30.15
C ASP A 442 15.69 14.83 28.96
N GLY A 443 15.07 14.38 27.86
CA GLY A 443 14.86 15.16 26.64
C GLY A 443 16.08 15.24 25.70
N VAL A 444 17.22 14.65 26.06
CA VAL A 444 18.44 14.61 25.24
C VAL A 444 18.51 13.29 24.46
N SER A 445 18.63 13.35 23.14
CA SER A 445 18.76 12.15 22.29
C SER A 445 20.01 11.34 22.64
N ALA A 446 19.82 10.04 22.90
CA ALA A 446 20.89 9.11 23.25
C ALA A 446 21.29 8.19 22.09
N GLY A 447 20.34 7.81 21.22
CA GLY A 447 20.62 6.92 20.10
C GLY A 447 19.38 6.31 19.47
N ILE A 448 19.60 5.38 18.54
CA ILE A 448 18.55 4.69 17.80
C ILE A 448 18.77 3.18 17.91
N LEU A 449 17.75 2.45 18.37
CA LEU A 449 17.68 0.99 18.22
C LEU A 449 16.95 0.66 16.92
N GLU A 450 17.40 -0.36 16.20
CA GLU A 450 16.84 -0.76 14.90
C GLU A 450 16.75 -2.28 14.80
N ARG A 451 15.56 -2.79 14.49
CA ARG A 451 15.28 -4.19 14.23
C ARG A 451 16.32 -4.80 13.29
N SER A 452 16.90 -5.91 13.73
CA SER A 452 17.91 -6.71 13.01
C SER A 452 19.25 -6.01 12.74
N LYS A 453 19.46 -4.77 13.22
CA LYS A 453 20.71 -4.02 12.96
C LYS A 453 21.38 -3.50 14.23
N VAL A 454 20.66 -2.75 15.06
CA VAL A 454 21.20 -2.08 16.25
C VAL A 454 20.35 -2.46 17.45
N ILE A 455 20.79 -3.48 18.19
CA ILE A 455 20.07 -4.00 19.37
C ILE A 455 20.53 -3.38 20.69
N ALA A 456 21.59 -2.57 20.68
CA ALA A 456 22.12 -1.90 21.85
C ALA A 456 22.68 -0.52 21.50
N ILE A 457 22.45 0.45 22.37
CA ILE A 457 23.06 1.78 22.35
C ILE A 457 23.57 2.10 23.76
N ASN A 458 24.48 3.06 23.90
CA ASN A 458 24.85 3.52 25.24
C ASN A 458 24.03 4.74 25.66
N VAL A 459 23.62 4.78 26.92
CA VAL A 459 22.93 5.92 27.53
C VAL A 459 23.70 6.42 28.76
N THR A 460 23.49 7.69 29.11
CA THR A 460 24.01 8.34 30.32
C THR A 460 22.91 9.15 30.99
N GLY A 461 22.92 9.23 32.31
CA GLY A 461 21.89 9.92 33.09
C GLY A 461 21.97 9.58 34.58
N ASN A 462 21.16 10.23 35.41
CA ASN A 462 21.10 9.95 36.84
C ASN A 462 19.99 8.93 37.14
N ALA A 463 20.05 8.29 38.30
CA ALA A 463 18.93 7.52 38.81
C ALA A 463 17.70 8.43 38.91
N GLY A 464 16.55 7.97 38.40
CA GLY A 464 15.33 8.76 38.30
C GLY A 464 15.21 9.63 37.04
N SER A 465 16.26 9.76 36.22
CA SER A 465 16.17 10.43 34.91
C SER A 465 15.11 9.76 34.04
N GLN A 466 14.33 10.57 33.32
CA GLN A 466 13.29 10.10 32.41
C GLN A 466 13.93 9.47 31.18
N LEU A 467 13.62 8.20 30.92
CA LEU A 467 13.96 7.48 29.70
C LEU A 467 12.72 7.41 28.81
N ASP A 468 12.83 8.04 27.64
CA ASP A 468 11.82 8.03 26.59
C ASP A 468 12.30 7.18 25.41
N VAL A 469 11.44 6.28 24.95
CA VAL A 469 11.67 5.39 23.81
C VAL A 469 10.50 5.53 22.84
N LEU A 470 10.66 6.39 21.82
CA LEU A 470 9.65 6.55 20.77
C LEU A 470 9.82 5.44 19.74
N VAL A 471 8.86 4.52 19.63
CA VAL A 471 8.92 3.40 18.68
C VAL A 471 8.05 3.71 17.46
N GLU A 472 8.61 3.49 16.28
CA GLU A 472 7.91 3.58 14.99
C GLU A 472 7.54 2.17 14.48
N ASN A 473 6.27 1.99 14.12
CA ASN A 473 5.86 0.93 13.21
C ASN A 473 6.23 1.35 11.78
N MET A 474 7.24 0.70 11.19
CA MET A 474 7.75 1.02 9.86
C MET A 474 7.00 0.32 8.71
N GLY A 475 5.94 -0.42 9.02
CA GLY A 475 5.15 -1.24 8.09
C GLY A 475 5.25 -2.72 8.45
N ARG A 476 4.11 -3.40 8.59
CA ARG A 476 4.05 -4.84 8.88
C ARG A 476 4.51 -5.66 7.69
N ILE A 477 5.18 -6.77 8.00
CA ILE A 477 5.58 -7.75 6.99
C ILE A 477 4.34 -8.22 6.22
N ASN A 478 4.42 -8.19 4.90
CA ASN A 478 3.28 -8.47 4.01
C ASN A 478 3.42 -9.78 3.24
N TYR A 479 4.56 -10.47 3.33
CA TYR A 479 4.84 -11.70 2.62
C TYR A 479 5.69 -12.66 3.46
N GLY A 480 5.47 -13.96 3.28
CA GLY A 480 6.17 -15.02 4.00
C GLY A 480 5.48 -15.41 5.32
N LYS A 481 6.20 -16.13 6.18
CA LYS A 481 5.65 -16.71 7.42
C LYS A 481 5.50 -15.71 8.57
N ASP A 482 6.24 -14.60 8.54
CA ASP A 482 6.39 -13.66 9.66
C ASP A 482 5.38 -12.48 9.57
N ILE A 483 4.23 -12.69 8.92
CA ILE A 483 3.19 -11.66 8.72
C ILE A 483 2.41 -11.31 10.00
N ASN A 484 2.53 -12.13 11.05
CA ASN A 484 1.99 -11.88 12.38
C ASN A 484 2.88 -10.87 13.17
N ASP A 485 3.07 -9.68 12.61
CA ASP A 485 4.05 -8.69 13.08
C ASP A 485 3.40 -7.62 14.00
N SER A 486 3.46 -7.82 15.32
CA SER A 486 2.71 -7.05 16.33
C SER A 486 3.15 -5.61 16.54
N LYS A 487 4.42 -5.27 16.29
CA LYS A 487 5.03 -3.94 16.49
C LYS A 487 5.09 -3.44 17.95
N GLY A 488 6.00 -2.50 18.20
CA GLY A 488 6.31 -1.95 19.51
C GLY A 488 7.54 -2.57 20.16
N LEU A 489 7.63 -2.48 21.48
CA LEU A 489 8.58 -3.24 22.28
C LEU A 489 7.95 -4.60 22.61
N LEU A 490 8.43 -5.67 21.99
CA LEU A 490 7.85 -7.02 22.17
C LEU A 490 8.43 -7.74 23.40
N SER A 491 9.56 -7.26 23.93
CA SER A 491 10.12 -7.69 25.21
C SER A 491 10.78 -6.57 25.98
N THR A 492 11.19 -6.91 27.20
CA THR A 492 11.90 -6.06 28.15
C THR A 492 13.21 -5.52 27.58
N LEU A 493 13.41 -4.21 27.73
CA LEU A 493 14.71 -3.58 27.53
C LEU A 493 15.58 -3.73 28.78
N TYR A 494 16.89 -3.83 28.58
CA TYR A 494 17.86 -3.99 29.65
C TYR A 494 18.83 -2.82 29.67
N LEU A 495 19.09 -2.29 30.87
CA LEU A 495 20.15 -1.32 31.14
C LEU A 495 21.33 -2.06 31.80
N GLY A 496 22.38 -2.32 31.02
CA GLY A 496 23.38 -3.31 31.36
C GLY A 496 22.74 -4.69 31.50
N THR A 497 22.76 -5.25 32.69
CA THR A 497 22.08 -6.51 33.03
C THR A 497 20.74 -6.32 33.74
N LEU A 498 20.34 -5.07 34.03
CA LEU A 498 19.13 -4.77 34.78
C LEU A 498 17.91 -4.68 33.86
N PRO A 499 16.86 -5.50 34.05
CA PRO A 499 15.62 -5.35 33.28
C PRO A 499 14.89 -4.06 33.66
N LEU A 500 14.45 -3.29 32.67
CA LEU A 500 13.66 -2.08 32.89
C LEU A 500 12.18 -2.41 33.03
N THR A 501 11.57 -1.89 34.09
CA THR A 501 10.16 -2.08 34.44
C THR A 501 9.47 -0.75 34.74
N GLY A 502 8.16 -0.77 34.99
CA GLY A 502 7.41 0.43 35.36
C GLY A 502 7.27 1.39 34.17
N TRP A 503 6.56 0.94 33.15
CA TRP A 503 6.35 1.65 31.89
C TRP A 503 5.07 2.48 31.92
N THR A 504 5.17 3.72 31.47
CA THR A 504 4.06 4.60 31.10
C THR A 504 4.09 4.75 29.57
N MET A 505 3.03 4.33 28.89
CA MET A 505 2.99 4.24 27.43
C MET A 505 1.90 5.13 26.86
N TYR A 506 2.20 5.78 25.74
CA TYR A 506 1.29 6.72 25.09
C TYR A 506 1.07 6.30 23.64
N SER A 507 -0.18 5.96 23.32
CA SER A 507 -0.64 5.86 21.94
C SER A 507 -0.74 7.27 21.35
N LEU A 508 -0.18 7.52 20.17
CA LEU A 508 -0.06 8.86 19.59
C LEU A 508 -0.96 9.02 18.35
N SER A 509 -2.05 9.78 18.50
CA SER A 509 -2.99 10.16 17.45
C SER A 509 -2.46 11.32 16.59
N ILE A 510 -1.25 11.15 16.02
CA ILE A 510 -0.54 12.23 15.32
C ILE A 510 -1.34 12.78 14.13
N ASP A 511 -1.88 11.91 13.26
CA ASP A 511 -2.63 12.34 12.07
C ASP A 511 -3.86 13.20 12.45
N GLU A 512 -4.55 12.82 13.53
CA GLU A 512 -5.70 13.57 14.04
C GLU A 512 -5.27 14.91 14.65
N ALA A 513 -4.20 14.93 15.45
CA ALA A 513 -3.66 16.15 16.02
C ALA A 513 -3.15 17.14 14.95
N VAL A 514 -2.53 16.65 13.87
CA VAL A 514 -2.04 17.47 12.75
C VAL A 514 -3.22 18.01 11.94
N SER A 515 -4.19 17.16 11.59
CA SER A 515 -5.37 17.58 10.79
C SER A 515 -6.29 18.55 11.53
N GLN A 516 -6.39 18.45 12.86
CA GLN A 516 -7.14 19.40 13.70
C GLN A 516 -6.32 20.64 14.11
N GLY A 517 -5.06 20.75 13.70
CA GLY A 517 -4.20 21.89 14.02
C GLY A 517 -3.83 22.02 15.51
N LEU A 518 -3.86 20.93 16.29
CA LEU A 518 -3.67 20.96 17.74
C LEU A 518 -2.23 21.28 18.17
N LEU A 519 -1.27 21.08 17.28
CA LEU A 519 0.15 21.34 17.56
C LEU A 519 0.42 22.82 17.86
N GLY A 520 -0.43 23.73 17.36
CA GLY A 520 -0.41 25.18 17.61
C GLY A 520 0.80 25.91 17.01
N ASP A 521 0.81 27.24 17.15
CA ASP A 521 1.86 28.13 16.63
C ASP A 521 2.91 28.54 17.68
N LYS A 522 2.96 27.88 18.84
CA LYS A 522 3.90 28.26 19.89
C LYS A 522 5.33 28.03 19.41
N GLU A 523 6.06 29.12 19.20
CA GLU A 523 7.52 29.09 19.04
C GLU A 523 8.11 28.43 20.30
N ALA A 524 8.75 27.28 20.11
CA ALA A 524 9.66 26.78 21.13
C ALA A 524 10.72 27.85 21.38
N THR A 525 10.92 28.24 22.64
CA THR A 525 12.04 29.09 23.02
C THR A 525 13.34 28.45 22.52
N PRO A 526 14.25 29.20 21.89
CA PRO A 526 15.55 28.68 21.50
C PRO A 526 16.22 28.16 22.77
N THR A 527 16.41 26.85 22.88
CA THR A 527 17.31 26.29 23.87
C THR A 527 18.71 26.41 23.29
N ASP A 528 19.56 27.17 23.97
CA ASP A 528 21.00 27.23 23.71
C ASP A 528 21.60 25.84 23.97
N ALA A 529 21.50 24.94 22.99
CA ALA A 529 22.25 23.70 22.99
C ALA A 529 23.64 24.00 22.39
N PRO A 530 24.72 23.98 23.18
CA PRO A 530 26.06 24.10 22.63
C PRO A 530 26.46 22.76 21.99
N GLN A 531 27.11 22.85 20.82
CA GLN A 531 27.69 21.77 19.99
C GLN A 531 26.76 21.17 18.89
N PRO A 532 27.32 20.77 17.74
CA PRO A 532 26.57 20.06 16.71
C PRO A 532 26.20 18.65 17.20
N VAL A 533 25.01 18.48 17.76
CA VAL A 533 24.52 17.18 18.20
C VAL A 533 24.31 16.26 16.98
N ALA A 534 24.74 15.00 17.08
CA ALA A 534 24.63 14.01 16.00
C ALA A 534 23.18 13.59 15.71
N LEU A 535 22.29 13.73 16.71
CA LEU A 535 20.85 13.48 16.69
C LEU A 535 20.09 14.61 17.39
N SER A 536 18.83 14.81 17.05
CA SER A 536 17.90 15.71 17.72
C SER A 536 16.67 14.94 18.21
N PRO A 537 15.98 15.39 19.27
CA PRO A 537 14.76 14.72 19.73
C PRO A 537 13.69 14.75 18.63
N PRO A 538 12.83 13.72 18.54
CA PRO A 538 11.70 13.72 17.62
C PRO A 538 10.84 14.97 17.77
N THR A 539 10.72 15.75 16.69
CA THR A 539 10.22 17.13 16.75
C THR A 539 9.34 17.46 15.54
N PHE A 540 8.24 18.15 15.79
CA PHE A 540 7.40 18.75 14.75
C PHE A 540 7.95 20.09 14.29
N TYR A 541 7.89 20.30 12.98
CA TYR A 541 8.19 21.56 12.32
C TYR A 541 7.01 21.93 11.42
N SER A 542 6.72 23.22 11.29
CA SER A 542 5.67 23.72 10.41
C SER A 542 6.12 24.90 9.57
N GLY A 543 5.65 24.94 8.33
CA GLY A 543 5.81 26.07 7.41
C GLY A 543 4.54 26.23 6.59
N SER A 544 4.42 27.34 5.89
CA SER A 544 3.28 27.57 5.00
C SER A 544 3.67 28.29 3.72
N PHE A 545 2.88 28.08 2.67
CA PHE A 545 3.05 28.76 1.39
C PHE A 545 1.68 29.07 0.77
N ILE A 546 1.65 30.08 -0.09
CA ILE A 546 0.42 30.55 -0.74
C ILE A 546 0.49 30.20 -2.22
N ILE A 547 -0.61 29.66 -2.74
CA ILE A 547 -0.81 29.49 -4.18
C ILE A 547 -1.80 30.58 -4.60
N PRO A 548 -1.48 31.42 -5.60
CA PRO A 548 -2.34 32.51 -6.01
C PRO A 548 -3.68 31.99 -6.55
N ASP A 549 -4.77 32.63 -6.11
CA ASP A 549 -6.11 32.33 -6.60
C ASP A 549 -6.38 32.95 -7.98
N GLY A 550 -7.36 32.40 -8.70
CA GLY A 550 -7.77 32.89 -10.02
C GLY A 550 -6.83 32.57 -11.19
N ILE A 551 -5.80 31.75 -10.97
CA ILE A 551 -4.95 31.22 -12.04
C ILE A 551 -5.52 29.85 -12.48
N PRO A 552 -6.06 29.71 -13.71
CA PRO A 552 -6.81 28.52 -14.14
C PRO A 552 -6.06 27.19 -13.98
N ASP A 553 -4.74 27.21 -14.15
CA ASP A 553 -3.91 26.01 -14.12
C ASP A 553 -3.28 25.75 -12.75
N LEU A 554 -3.65 26.48 -11.69
CA LEU A 554 -3.21 26.23 -10.32
C LEU A 554 -4.39 25.84 -9.41
N PRO A 555 -4.18 24.93 -8.44
CA PRO A 555 -2.92 24.26 -8.10
C PRO A 555 -2.57 23.11 -9.08
N GLN A 556 -1.28 22.83 -9.21
CA GLN A 556 -0.74 21.66 -9.92
C GLN A 556 -0.11 20.65 -8.96
N ASP A 557 0.04 19.42 -9.46
CA ASP A 557 0.83 18.38 -8.82
C ASP A 557 2.27 18.89 -8.58
N THR A 558 2.92 18.40 -7.54
CA THR A 558 4.30 18.75 -7.21
C THR A 558 4.96 17.59 -6.47
N TYR A 559 6.24 17.70 -6.21
CA TYR A 559 6.96 16.82 -5.32
C TYR A 559 7.55 17.61 -4.16
N ILE A 560 7.48 17.07 -2.95
CA ILE A 560 8.19 17.66 -1.79
C ILE A 560 9.51 16.93 -1.57
N LYS A 561 10.58 17.72 -1.45
CA LYS A 561 11.95 17.31 -1.16
C LYS A 561 12.37 17.88 0.19
N LEU A 562 13.08 17.07 0.98
CA LEU A 562 13.52 17.44 2.32
C LEU A 562 15.06 17.43 2.41
N PRO A 563 15.75 18.45 1.86
CA PRO A 563 17.20 18.48 1.81
C PRO A 563 17.82 18.55 3.20
N LYS A 564 18.79 17.68 3.51
CA LYS A 564 19.52 17.59 4.79
C LYS A 564 18.68 17.17 6.01
N TRP A 565 17.37 16.97 5.84
CA TRP A 565 16.57 16.20 6.80
C TRP A 565 16.99 14.73 6.74
N ARG A 566 16.64 13.93 7.75
CA ARG A 566 17.09 12.54 7.83
C ARG A 566 15.96 11.56 7.63
N LYS A 567 15.00 11.52 8.57
CA LYS A 567 13.92 10.55 8.54
C LYS A 567 12.70 11.10 9.25
N GLY A 568 11.52 10.89 8.67
CA GLY A 568 10.30 11.35 9.28
C GLY A 568 9.04 11.13 8.49
N GLN A 569 8.02 11.91 8.85
CA GLN A 569 6.69 11.91 8.25
C GLN A 569 6.31 13.32 7.81
N VAL A 570 5.55 13.45 6.71
CA VAL A 570 5.10 14.75 6.18
C VAL A 570 3.58 14.79 6.01
N TRP A 571 2.98 15.91 6.38
CA TRP A 571 1.61 16.26 6.09
C TRP A 571 1.52 17.59 5.36
N ILE A 572 0.56 17.69 4.44
CA ILE A 572 0.15 18.97 3.82
C ILE A 572 -1.34 19.12 4.01
N ASN A 573 -1.77 20.24 4.61
CA ASN A 573 -3.18 20.51 4.93
C ASN A 573 -3.86 19.36 5.69
N GLY A 574 -3.11 18.72 6.60
CA GLY A 574 -3.58 17.57 7.38
C GLY A 574 -3.55 16.22 6.64
N PHE A 575 -3.31 16.20 5.33
CA PHE A 575 -3.18 14.96 4.56
C PHE A 575 -1.78 14.35 4.73
N ASN A 576 -1.71 13.11 5.21
CA ASN A 576 -0.46 12.40 5.45
C ASN A 576 0.13 11.84 4.14
N LEU A 577 1.17 12.48 3.62
CA LEU A 577 1.83 12.07 2.37
C LEU A 577 2.58 10.76 2.50
N GLY A 578 3.06 10.44 3.69
CA GLY A 578 3.91 9.28 3.94
C GLY A 578 5.25 9.64 4.56
N ARG A 579 6.17 8.69 4.46
CA ARG A 579 7.49 8.70 5.09
C ARG A 579 8.53 9.27 4.13
N TYR A 580 9.46 10.03 4.66
CA TYR A 580 10.68 10.41 3.94
C TYR A 580 11.90 9.82 4.63
N TRP A 581 12.88 9.37 3.83
CA TRP A 581 14.15 8.87 4.35
C TRP A 581 15.32 9.09 3.38
N PRO A 582 15.64 10.36 3.02
CA PRO A 582 16.71 10.70 2.09
C PRO A 582 18.11 10.29 2.61
N SER A 583 18.27 10.04 3.91
CA SER A 583 19.53 9.48 4.44
C SER A 583 19.72 8.00 4.12
N ARG A 584 18.70 7.29 3.62
CA ARG A 584 18.80 5.92 3.10
C ARG A 584 18.55 5.80 1.61
N GLY A 585 17.59 6.54 1.05
CA GLY A 585 17.16 6.37 -0.33
C GLY A 585 16.45 5.01 -0.57
N PRO A 586 16.03 4.71 -1.81
CA PRO A 586 16.36 5.46 -3.02
C PRO A 586 15.43 6.67 -3.22
N GLN A 587 14.21 6.62 -2.67
CA GLN A 587 13.26 7.73 -2.74
C GLN A 587 13.76 8.96 -1.97
N VAL A 588 13.80 10.11 -2.63
CA VAL A 588 14.17 11.41 -2.04
C VAL A 588 12.99 12.39 -2.00
N THR A 589 12.09 12.30 -2.98
CA THR A 589 10.90 13.15 -3.08
C THR A 589 9.61 12.38 -2.80
N LEU A 590 8.60 13.03 -2.23
CA LEU A 590 7.24 12.48 -2.08
C LEU A 590 6.29 13.19 -3.05
N PHE A 591 5.44 12.41 -3.73
CA PHE A 591 4.39 12.96 -4.59
C PHE A 591 3.34 13.73 -3.78
N VAL A 592 2.98 14.92 -4.26
CA VAL A 592 1.96 15.78 -3.68
C VAL A 592 0.87 16.02 -4.73
N PRO A 593 -0.31 15.38 -4.57
CA PRO A 593 -1.39 15.54 -5.53
C PRO A 593 -2.05 16.93 -5.40
N ALA A 594 -2.36 17.56 -6.52
CA ALA A 594 -2.91 18.92 -6.56
C ALA A 594 -4.19 19.10 -5.72
N ASN A 595 -5.01 18.05 -5.60
CA ASN A 595 -6.30 18.12 -4.91
C ASN A 595 -6.22 18.29 -3.39
N ILE A 596 -5.03 18.14 -2.78
CA ILE A 596 -4.83 18.44 -1.36
C ILE A 596 -4.32 19.87 -1.14
N LEU A 597 -4.00 20.59 -2.21
CA LEU A 597 -3.55 21.99 -2.17
C LEU A 597 -4.74 22.94 -2.30
N SER A 598 -4.58 24.13 -1.73
CA SER A 598 -5.61 25.18 -1.70
C SER A 598 -5.07 26.48 -2.30
N THR A 599 -5.89 27.13 -3.12
CA THR A 599 -5.69 28.54 -3.53
C THR A 599 -6.44 29.51 -2.61
N ALA A 600 -7.40 29.00 -1.82
CA ALA A 600 -8.28 29.80 -0.98
C ALA A 600 -7.69 30.11 0.41
N ALA A 601 -6.66 29.36 0.83
CA ALA A 601 -6.00 29.52 2.12
C ALA A 601 -4.51 29.16 2.03
N PRO A 602 -3.65 29.63 2.96
CA PRO A 602 -2.28 29.16 3.07
C PRO A 602 -2.22 27.64 3.23
N ASN A 603 -1.31 27.01 2.49
CA ASN A 603 -1.06 25.58 2.56
C ASN A 603 -0.09 25.31 3.70
N ASN A 604 -0.52 24.56 4.70
CA ASN A 604 0.28 24.23 5.87
C ASN A 604 1.06 22.94 5.62
N VAL A 605 2.38 23.01 5.77
CA VAL A 605 3.28 21.85 5.74
C VAL A 605 3.66 21.54 7.18
N THR A 606 3.47 20.29 7.59
CA THR A 606 3.93 19.77 8.89
C THR A 606 4.90 18.63 8.65
N VAL A 607 6.06 18.69 9.31
CA VAL A 607 7.10 17.65 9.25
C VAL A 607 7.37 17.15 10.66
N LEU A 608 7.28 15.85 10.87
CA LEU A 608 7.83 15.19 12.05
C LEU A 608 9.19 14.61 11.70
N GLU A 609 10.26 15.22 12.20
CA GLU A 609 11.63 14.72 12.03
C GLU A 609 12.07 13.92 13.24
N LEU A 610 12.63 12.74 13.01
CA LEU A 610 12.86 11.73 14.03
C LEU A 610 14.34 11.59 14.43
N GLU A 611 15.27 12.01 13.56
CA GLU A 611 16.70 11.78 13.76
C GLU A 611 17.51 13.08 13.83
N LYS A 612 17.45 13.93 12.81
CA LYS A 612 18.18 15.21 12.79
C LYS A 612 17.56 16.19 11.80
N ALA A 613 17.13 17.34 12.30
CA ALA A 613 16.69 18.46 11.48
C ALA A 613 17.87 19.38 11.08
N PRO A 614 17.83 20.03 9.89
CA PRO A 614 18.85 20.98 9.46
C PRO A 614 18.74 22.37 10.14
N CYS A 615 17.87 22.51 11.15
CA CYS A 615 17.38 23.78 11.66
C CYS A 615 18.28 24.46 12.70
N SER A 616 19.41 23.83 13.09
CA SER A 616 20.36 24.40 14.05
C SER A 616 21.56 25.11 13.43
N ALA A 617 21.90 24.82 12.16
CA ALA A 617 23.13 25.30 11.52
C ALA A 617 22.95 25.67 10.03
N GLY A 618 21.71 25.88 9.57
CA GLY A 618 21.40 26.21 8.18
C GLY A 618 19.93 26.59 7.96
N PRO A 619 19.52 26.84 6.70
CA PRO A 619 18.12 27.12 6.39
C PRO A 619 17.25 25.90 6.73
N CYS A 620 16.34 26.07 7.68
CA CYS A 620 15.31 25.09 8.03
C CYS A 620 14.23 25.13 6.96
N THR A 621 14.40 24.40 5.86
CA THR A 621 13.50 24.48 4.70
C THR A 621 13.14 23.10 4.16
N VAL A 622 11.96 23.00 3.57
CA VAL A 622 11.60 21.98 2.58
C VAL A 622 11.50 22.63 1.20
N GLU A 623 11.51 21.85 0.13
CA GLU A 623 11.50 22.34 -1.24
C GLU A 623 10.45 21.62 -2.08
N PHE A 624 9.62 22.37 -2.80
CA PHE A 624 8.67 21.83 -3.76
C PHE A 624 9.25 21.90 -5.17
N THR A 625 9.40 20.74 -5.81
CA THR A 625 9.99 20.55 -7.14
C THR A 625 8.98 20.00 -8.15
N ALA A 626 9.22 20.24 -9.44
CA ALA A 626 8.39 19.71 -10.52
C ALA A 626 8.72 18.25 -10.85
N ASP A 627 9.96 17.81 -10.61
CA ASP A 627 10.43 16.46 -10.95
C ASP A 627 10.56 15.56 -9.72
N PRO A 628 10.23 14.26 -9.86
CA PRO A 628 10.51 13.26 -8.85
C PRO A 628 12.00 12.87 -8.83
N ILE A 629 12.48 12.47 -7.65
CA ILE A 629 13.78 11.82 -7.45
C ILE A 629 13.52 10.52 -6.69
N LEU A 630 13.38 9.43 -7.43
CA LEU A 630 13.13 8.09 -6.89
C LEU A 630 14.38 7.21 -6.85
N ASN A 631 15.44 7.56 -7.59
CA ASN A 631 16.72 6.83 -7.65
C ASN A 631 17.88 7.56 -6.95
N GLY A 632 17.60 8.25 -5.85
CA GLY A 632 18.60 8.97 -5.07
C GLY A 632 19.70 8.07 -4.50
N PRO A 633 20.79 8.67 -3.99
CA PRO A 633 21.90 7.92 -3.42
C PRO A 633 21.43 6.96 -2.33
N VAL A 634 21.89 5.73 -2.42
CA VAL A 634 21.60 4.68 -1.44
C VAL A 634 22.77 4.52 -0.51
N TYR A 635 22.51 4.65 0.78
CA TYR A 635 23.53 4.47 1.81
C TYR A 635 23.28 3.13 2.49
N SER A 636 24.08 2.13 2.12
CA SER A 636 24.06 0.85 2.82
C SER A 636 24.71 1.01 4.20
N ASP A 637 24.14 0.37 5.21
CA ASP A 637 24.63 0.45 6.60
C ASP A 637 26.06 -0.15 6.77
N HIS A 638 26.67 -0.68 5.72
CA HIS A 638 28.02 -1.25 5.74
C HIS A 638 29.15 -0.21 5.83
N LYS A 639 28.86 1.10 5.73
CA LYS A 639 29.89 2.17 5.74
C LYS A 639 29.83 3.15 6.93
N GLN A 640 29.12 2.83 8.01
CA GLN A 640 29.18 3.62 9.27
C GLN A 640 30.02 2.93 10.37
N ARG A 641 31.00 2.12 9.96
CA ARG A 641 32.11 1.70 10.83
C ARG A 641 33.36 2.42 10.33
N ASP A 642 33.54 3.67 10.76
CA ASP A 642 34.83 4.33 10.93
C ASP A 642 34.64 5.55 11.83
#